data_AF-A0A7Z9LBY9-F1
#
_entry.id   AF-A0A7Z9LBY9-F1
#
_cell.length_a   1.000
_cell.length_b   1.000
_cell.length_c   1.000
_cell.angle_alpha   90.00
_cell.angle_beta   90.00
_cell.angle_gamma   90.00
#
_symmetry.space_group_name_H-M   'P 1'
#
loop_
_entity.id
_entity.type
_entity.pdbx_description
1 polymer ?
#
loop_
_entity_poly.entity_id
_entity_poly.type
_entity_poly.pdbx_seq_one_letter_code
_entity_poly.pdbx_strand_id
1 'polypeptide(L)'
;MASNHFLNPASGSSGNRAGSQVRRVEPPLAFSHRASFGAILLLAALFAPVQATAASFLPFFSASMAIVAARDGDGGEIEVVQVGTPLSIDAPAGEPGGGFRIVIPGGLEMRNIEIAIESLGARATLCRLVTWGREEALELSASEICPVDLWSLALPNPHLVVTTGAWRGSCPLELDLAFWIPSDPVENYSAAESLEKARRLLVAGRIADASELLSSVESSLHLSEDVAEAVRLAGEIQQRYSDVDPLHGAAARRLQARAEQIAPAGGETRARLLIDSSRRRLVALVGETDPAKWRRNSRESIRFAREAVGLASEVGNDRLKALALATAARAAAVCGYREETLSLAREARKISASPDVLWRCEMAVGEIASRELRESDAMKAFRRAVGEVEMIRAAALPDDSLVLATRLEPYRKLVAVEARAGLAIESLYHGERSRPSFGETLASLQSIRALPQRIDGSSTVVAALDCGDLLVRWRIDDSIHVEVVDVTSREISRQVQALRKSRGEDSVAARWLGERLLAGVDDPKRTLLLIAPHGKLRGIPYPVLSIDGRTLIDGFTTAMLPDCLSAVRPRPTPSAIGWVAFVDPDTDYDGDGMPDMDPLPGARKEGVEILVATLGSRLWAGEAASEGRMVRVAPEASLIHLGCHGSFFSHRPMESQLFLSPGDGGDGRLLAAELAQLPLEGCRLLVLSGCETALAASSGADDLAGFPRAALDAGVGAVLGSLWKVGDVATERFMSAFYSGLGDAADLPSAVRAARIACRSGSEVSSARHWSSWVLVENGWKWADNVGLDG
;
A
#
# COMPACT_ATOMS: atom_id res chain seq x y z
N MET A 1 33.67 47.95 30.86
CA MET A 1 35.02 48.54 31.03
C MET A 1 35.57 48.85 29.64
N ALA A 2 35.98 50.10 29.42
CA ALA A 2 36.80 50.66 28.33
C ALA A 2 36.28 50.50 26.87
N SER A 3 35.59 51.50 26.28
CA SER A 3 36.11 52.65 25.47
C SER A 3 36.49 52.26 24.02
N ASN A 4 36.06 52.94 22.94
CA ASN A 4 35.99 54.38 22.67
C ASN A 4 35.01 54.77 21.55
N HIS A 5 34.53 56.01 21.64
CA HIS A 5 33.75 56.82 20.70
C HIS A 5 34.45 57.14 19.36
N PHE A 6 33.68 57.43 18.30
CA PHE A 6 33.73 58.72 17.58
C PHE A 6 32.39 59.03 16.87
N LEU A 7 32.03 60.32 16.89
CA LEU A 7 30.82 60.99 16.45
C LEU A 7 30.94 61.53 15.00
N ASN A 8 29.86 61.40 14.19
CA ASN A 8 29.12 62.41 13.38
C ASN A 8 29.87 63.45 12.47
N PRO A 9 29.22 64.31 11.65
CA PRO A 9 28.19 64.14 10.60
C PRO A 9 28.42 65.00 9.30
N ALA A 10 27.50 64.87 8.33
CA ALA A 10 26.88 65.91 7.48
C ALA A 10 27.60 66.62 6.29
N SER A 11 26.73 66.91 5.29
CA SER A 11 26.75 67.93 4.20
C SER A 11 27.46 67.56 2.89
N GLY A 12 26.94 67.83 1.68
CA GLY A 12 25.70 68.47 1.24
C GLY A 12 25.80 68.92 -0.24
N SER A 13 24.63 69.09 -0.88
CA SER A 13 24.35 69.91 -2.10
C SER A 13 24.87 69.37 -3.46
N SER A 14 24.24 69.54 -4.64
CA SER A 14 23.15 70.41 -5.14
C SER A 14 22.74 69.99 -6.57
N GLY A 15 21.51 70.31 -7.03
CA GLY A 15 21.25 70.53 -8.46
C GLY A 15 19.83 70.27 -9.00
N ASN A 16 18.98 71.31 -9.02
CA ASN A 16 17.59 71.40 -9.51
C ASN A 16 17.43 71.55 -11.05
N ARG A 17 16.26 71.15 -11.59
CA ARG A 17 15.38 71.87 -12.58
C ARG A 17 14.09 71.04 -12.78
N ALA A 18 12.90 71.39 -12.27
CA ALA A 18 11.94 72.46 -12.62
C ALA A 18 11.01 72.17 -13.82
N GLY A 19 9.69 72.05 -13.54
CA GLY A 19 8.56 72.04 -14.48
C GLY A 19 7.18 71.95 -13.78
N SER A 20 6.49 73.09 -13.68
CA SER A 20 5.16 73.45 -13.09
C SER A 20 3.93 72.76 -13.75
N GLN A 21 2.90 72.25 -13.05
CA GLN A 21 1.73 72.84 -12.32
C GLN A 21 0.43 73.14 -13.13
N VAL A 22 -0.71 72.52 -12.68
CA VAL A 22 -2.14 72.99 -12.64
C VAL A 22 -2.96 72.92 -13.98
N ARG A 23 -4.21 72.37 -14.13
CA ARG A 23 -5.50 72.46 -13.38
C ARG A 23 -6.57 71.42 -13.83
N ARG A 24 -7.58 71.19 -12.97
CA ARG A 24 -8.87 70.43 -13.07
C ARG A 24 -9.76 70.68 -14.31
N VAL A 25 -10.58 69.66 -14.70
CA VAL A 25 -12.03 69.73 -15.04
C VAL A 25 -12.72 68.38 -14.75
N GLU A 26 -13.99 68.44 -14.31
CA GLU A 26 -14.94 67.38 -13.85
C GLU A 26 -15.86 66.81 -14.98
N PRO A 27 -16.86 65.89 -14.71
CA PRO A 27 -17.38 64.85 -15.62
C PRO A 27 -18.78 65.13 -16.25
N PRO A 28 -19.41 64.11 -16.89
CA PRO A 28 -20.84 63.78 -16.66
C PRO A 28 -21.11 62.24 -16.56
N LEU A 29 -21.96 61.67 -15.67
CA LEU A 29 -23.45 61.66 -15.52
C LEU A 29 -24.20 60.99 -16.70
N ALA A 30 -25.30 60.21 -16.60
CA ALA A 30 -26.17 59.60 -15.56
C ALA A 30 -27.24 58.75 -16.34
N PHE A 31 -27.99 57.76 -15.80
CA PHE A 31 -29.25 57.85 -15.01
C PHE A 31 -29.77 56.41 -14.73
N SER A 32 -30.02 55.99 -13.47
CA SER A 32 -31.32 55.86 -12.73
C SER A 32 -32.23 54.68 -13.17
N HIS A 33 -32.86 53.89 -12.30
CA HIS A 33 -33.84 54.29 -11.27
C HIS A 33 -34.06 53.20 -10.18
N ARG A 34 -34.41 53.66 -8.97
CA ARG A 34 -34.92 52.89 -7.80
C ARG A 34 -36.44 52.66 -7.87
N ALA A 35 -36.93 51.60 -7.21
CA ALA A 35 -38.10 51.54 -6.29
C ALA A 35 -38.37 50.06 -5.90
N SER A 36 -38.29 49.60 -4.64
CA SER A 36 -39.16 49.77 -3.45
C SER A 36 -40.28 48.73 -3.30
N PHE A 37 -40.25 47.99 -2.18
CA PHE A 37 -41.37 47.49 -1.33
C PHE A 37 -42.49 46.59 -1.89
N GLY A 38 -42.82 45.50 -1.17
CA GLY A 38 -44.18 44.92 -1.17
C GLY A 38 -44.28 43.45 -0.75
N ALA A 39 -44.98 43.21 0.36
CA ALA A 39 -45.22 41.91 1.01
C ALA A 39 -46.49 41.17 0.51
N ILE A 40 -46.82 40.05 1.19
CA ILE A 40 -48.13 39.35 1.33
C ILE A 40 -48.29 38.11 0.41
N LEU A 41 -48.19 36.86 0.92
CA LEU A 41 -49.17 36.04 1.67
C LEU A 41 -50.38 35.50 0.85
N LEU A 42 -50.58 34.18 0.97
CA LEU A 42 -51.84 33.42 1.02
C LEU A 42 -52.59 33.03 -0.28
N LEU A 43 -52.76 31.70 -0.39
CA LEU A 43 -54.00 30.92 -0.58
C LEU A 43 -54.19 30.09 -1.86
N ALA A 44 -54.25 28.77 -1.58
CA ALA A 44 -55.27 27.81 -2.00
C ALA A 44 -55.34 27.46 -3.50
N ALA A 45 -54.88 26.26 -3.86
CA ALA A 45 -55.68 25.03 -3.80
C ALA A 45 -56.88 25.09 -4.73
N LEU A 46 -56.85 24.27 -5.78
CA LEU A 46 -57.95 23.40 -6.23
C LEU A 46 -57.56 22.66 -7.53
N PHE A 47 -57.86 21.36 -7.54
CA PHE A 47 -57.87 20.40 -8.66
C PHE A 47 -56.59 19.67 -9.07
N ALA A 48 -56.41 18.48 -8.50
CA ALA A 48 -56.10 17.26 -9.26
C ALA A 48 -57.40 16.75 -9.95
N PRO A 49 -57.41 15.75 -10.87
CA PRO A 49 -56.34 14.77 -11.15
C PRO A 49 -56.16 14.31 -12.63
N VAL A 50 -55.23 13.36 -12.82
CA VAL A 50 -55.18 12.25 -13.81
C VAL A 50 -54.17 12.35 -14.98
N GLN A 51 -53.04 11.67 -14.73
CA GLN A 51 -52.25 10.71 -15.54
C GLN A 51 -51.44 11.11 -16.80
N ALA A 52 -50.15 10.76 -16.70
CA ALA A 52 -49.23 10.19 -17.71
C ALA A 52 -48.94 11.06 -18.96
N THR A 53 -47.70 11.36 -19.38
CA THR A 53 -46.43 10.65 -19.36
C THR A 53 -45.34 11.63 -19.84
N ALA A 54 -44.10 11.44 -19.36
CA ALA A 54 -42.82 11.89 -19.93
C ALA A 54 -42.59 13.41 -20.13
N ALA A 55 -41.68 13.97 -19.33
CA ALA A 55 -40.41 14.57 -19.79
C ALA A 55 -39.81 15.50 -18.72
N SER A 56 -38.71 15.04 -18.15
CA SER A 56 -37.44 15.76 -18.09
C SER A 56 -37.24 16.93 -17.10
N PHE A 57 -36.05 16.85 -16.51
CA PHE A 57 -35.24 17.88 -15.85
C PHE A 57 -35.32 18.03 -14.33
N LEU A 58 -34.22 17.53 -13.73
CA LEU A 58 -33.61 17.80 -12.42
C LEU A 58 -34.16 17.01 -11.22
N PRO A 59 -33.26 16.27 -10.55
CA PRO A 59 -33.06 16.43 -9.11
C PRO A 59 -31.57 16.75 -8.86
N PHE A 60 -31.21 17.91 -8.29
CA PHE A 60 -31.11 18.15 -6.84
C PHE A 60 -30.56 16.96 -6.05
N PHE A 61 -29.28 17.10 -5.69
CA PHE A 61 -28.53 16.31 -4.71
C PHE A 61 -29.22 16.33 -3.35
N SER A 62 -29.50 15.14 -2.81
CA SER A 62 -29.63 14.82 -1.39
C SER A 62 -29.98 13.33 -1.30
N ALA A 63 -28.97 12.48 -1.20
CA ALA A 63 -29.16 11.08 -0.84
C ALA A 63 -28.09 10.68 0.17
N SER A 64 -28.35 11.02 1.43
CA SER A 64 -27.74 10.34 2.58
C SER A 64 -28.78 9.36 3.15
N MET A 65 -28.28 8.20 3.59
CA MET A 65 -28.95 7.14 4.36
C MET A 65 -29.92 6.22 3.61
N ALA A 66 -29.38 5.16 3.00
CA ALA A 66 -30.05 3.86 3.05
C ALA A 66 -29.69 3.20 4.40
N ILE A 67 -30.50 3.43 5.44
CA ILE A 67 -30.53 2.56 6.61
C ILE A 67 -31.36 1.35 6.22
N VAL A 68 -30.75 0.18 6.11
CA VAL A 68 -31.52 -1.06 5.99
C VAL A 68 -31.43 -1.80 7.31
N ALA A 69 -32.52 -1.78 8.06
CA ALA A 69 -32.70 -2.55 9.29
C ALA A 69 -33.37 -3.88 8.94
N ALA A 70 -32.77 -4.99 9.35
CA ALA A 70 -33.38 -6.32 9.22
C ALA A 70 -33.22 -7.13 10.50
N ARG A 71 -34.24 -7.91 10.84
CA ARG A 71 -34.29 -8.71 12.06
C ARG A 71 -33.55 -10.02 11.89
N ASP A 72 -32.64 -10.32 12.82
CA ASP A 72 -32.02 -11.64 12.96
C ASP A 72 -33.04 -12.70 13.46
N GLY A 73 -32.62 -13.96 13.48
CA GLY A 73 -33.45 -15.08 13.96
C GLY A 73 -33.87 -15.03 15.44
N ASP A 74 -33.27 -14.13 16.24
CA ASP A 74 -33.58 -13.88 17.65
C ASP A 74 -34.39 -12.58 17.86
N GLY A 75 -34.66 -11.81 16.79
CA GLY A 75 -35.43 -10.57 16.81
C GLY A 75 -34.60 -9.28 16.99
N GLY A 76 -33.27 -9.34 16.96
CA GLY A 76 -32.39 -8.16 16.97
C GLY A 76 -32.23 -7.55 15.56
N GLU A 77 -32.35 -6.24 15.43
CA GLU A 77 -32.17 -5.56 14.13
C GLU A 77 -30.68 -5.33 13.83
N ILE A 78 -30.17 -5.98 12.77
CA ILE A 78 -28.87 -5.65 12.18
C ILE A 78 -29.09 -4.39 11.35
N GLU A 79 -28.35 -3.34 11.68
CA GLU A 79 -28.40 -2.08 10.97
C GLU A 79 -27.20 -2.02 10.03
N VAL A 80 -27.45 -1.89 8.73
CA VAL A 80 -26.40 -1.57 7.77
C VAL A 80 -26.61 -0.14 7.31
N VAL A 81 -25.63 0.69 7.65
CA VAL A 81 -25.59 2.11 7.30
C VAL A 81 -24.45 2.30 6.31
N GLN A 82 -24.76 2.82 5.14
CA GLN A 82 -23.73 3.27 4.21
C GLN A 82 -23.07 4.53 4.77
N VAL A 83 -21.74 4.54 4.87
CA VAL A 83 -20.95 5.67 5.39
C VAL A 83 -20.11 6.24 4.25
N GLY A 84 -20.18 7.56 4.04
CA GLY A 84 -19.54 8.23 2.91
C GLY A 84 -20.35 8.13 1.59
N THR A 85 -19.69 8.41 0.46
CA THR A 85 -20.29 8.31 -0.88
C THR A 85 -20.78 6.88 -1.15
N PRO A 86 -21.76 6.66 -2.06
CA PRO A 86 -22.04 5.33 -2.60
C PRO A 86 -20.75 4.63 -2.99
N LEU A 87 -20.71 3.31 -2.84
CA LEU A 87 -19.59 2.50 -3.30
C LEU A 87 -19.45 2.71 -4.82
N SER A 88 -18.71 3.76 -5.18
CA SER A 88 -18.35 4.14 -6.52
C SER A 88 -17.05 3.43 -6.80
N ILE A 89 -17.01 2.74 -7.93
CA ILE A 89 -15.80 2.06 -8.33
C ILE A 89 -14.80 3.05 -8.97
N ASP A 90 -15.30 4.24 -9.34
CA ASP A 90 -14.57 5.27 -10.07
C ASP A 90 -14.67 6.63 -9.34
N ALA A 91 -14.59 6.64 -8.01
CA ALA A 91 -14.53 7.91 -7.26
C ALA A 91 -13.40 8.79 -7.86
N PRO A 92 -13.70 10.01 -8.34
CA PRO A 92 -12.68 10.88 -8.92
C PRO A 92 -11.60 11.16 -7.89
N ALA A 93 -10.37 11.40 -8.36
CA ALA A 93 -9.22 11.69 -7.50
C ALA A 93 -9.55 12.84 -6.53
N GLY A 94 -9.77 12.51 -5.26
CA GLY A 94 -10.17 13.46 -4.22
C GLY A 94 -11.35 13.04 -3.34
N GLU A 95 -12.16 12.04 -3.73
CA GLU A 95 -13.26 11.54 -2.88
C GLU A 95 -12.86 10.28 -2.05
N PRO A 96 -13.28 10.17 -0.77
CA PRO A 96 -13.02 9.10 0.17
C PRO A 96 -13.84 7.91 -0.29
N GLY A 97 -13.23 6.73 -0.25
CA GLY A 97 -13.95 5.50 -0.55
C GLY A 97 -15.13 5.34 0.42
N GLY A 98 -16.34 5.29 -0.12
CA GLY A 98 -17.53 4.87 0.60
C GLY A 98 -17.37 3.51 1.28
N GLY A 99 -18.11 3.26 2.35
CA GLY A 99 -18.04 2.02 3.13
C GLY A 99 -19.38 1.62 3.74
N PHE A 100 -19.38 0.50 4.46
CA PHE A 100 -20.53 0.07 5.25
C PHE A 100 -20.16 0.07 6.72
N ARG A 101 -20.98 0.73 7.53
CA ARG A 101 -21.07 0.48 8.96
C ARG A 101 -22.17 -0.53 9.19
N ILE A 102 -21.78 -1.70 9.67
CA ILE A 102 -22.67 -2.81 10.00
C ILE A 102 -22.73 -2.88 11.52
N VAL A 103 -23.86 -2.47 12.09
CA VAL A 103 -24.13 -2.57 13.52
C VAL A 103 -24.84 -3.89 13.76
N ILE A 104 -24.17 -4.77 14.48
CA ILE A 104 -24.67 -6.07 14.90
C ILE A 104 -25.15 -5.93 16.34
N PRO A 105 -26.45 -6.15 16.62
CA PRO A 105 -26.97 -6.06 17.97
C PRO A 105 -26.37 -7.14 18.87
N GLY A 106 -26.17 -6.79 20.14
CA GLY A 106 -25.67 -7.72 21.15
C GLY A 106 -26.64 -8.87 21.41
N GLY A 107 -26.08 -10.06 21.64
CA GLY A 107 -26.84 -11.29 21.87
C GLY A 107 -26.27 -12.13 23.01
N LEU A 108 -27.13 -12.96 23.62
CA LEU A 108 -26.76 -13.85 24.72
C LEU A 108 -25.90 -15.07 24.28
N GLU A 109 -25.86 -15.37 22.98
CA GLU A 109 -25.10 -16.49 22.38
C GLU A 109 -23.96 -15.98 21.48
N MET A 110 -22.93 -16.80 21.28
CA MET A 110 -21.89 -16.52 20.28
C MET A 110 -22.47 -16.56 18.88
N ARG A 111 -22.15 -15.54 18.07
CA ARG A 111 -22.64 -15.39 16.70
C ARG A 111 -21.47 -15.45 15.73
N ASN A 112 -21.58 -16.32 14.73
CA ASN A 112 -20.68 -16.28 13.58
C ASN A 112 -21.29 -15.36 12.53
N ILE A 113 -20.52 -14.39 12.09
CA ILE A 113 -20.95 -13.39 11.12
C ILE A 113 -20.08 -13.53 9.89
N GLU A 114 -20.71 -13.81 8.77
CA GLU A 114 -20.06 -13.80 7.47
C GLU A 114 -20.63 -12.65 6.67
N ILE A 115 -19.76 -11.76 6.21
CA ILE A 115 -20.11 -10.68 5.29
C ILE A 115 -19.51 -11.07 3.95
N ALA A 116 -20.38 -11.20 2.96
CA ALA A 116 -20.02 -11.61 1.61
C ALA A 116 -20.72 -10.71 0.60
N ILE A 117 -20.26 -10.72 -0.65
CA ILE A 117 -21.02 -10.19 -1.77
C ILE A 117 -21.41 -11.36 -2.66
N GLU A 118 -22.68 -11.37 -3.08
CA GLU A 118 -23.21 -12.35 -4.02
C GLU A 118 -23.74 -11.69 -5.29
N SER A 119 -23.54 -12.33 -6.43
CA SER A 119 -24.41 -12.14 -7.61
C SER A 119 -24.27 -13.30 -8.60
N LEU A 120 -25.36 -13.57 -9.31
CA LEU A 120 -25.51 -14.68 -10.27
C LEU A 120 -24.98 -16.04 -9.78
N GLY A 121 -25.15 -16.34 -8.48
CA GLY A 121 -24.76 -17.61 -7.86
C GLY A 121 -23.27 -17.72 -7.48
N ALA A 122 -22.51 -16.63 -7.58
CA ALA A 122 -21.14 -16.56 -7.10
C ALA A 122 -21.05 -15.69 -5.83
N ARG A 123 -20.28 -16.15 -4.83
CA ARG A 123 -20.15 -15.54 -3.50
C ARG A 123 -18.68 -15.24 -3.19
N ALA A 124 -18.38 -13.99 -2.86
CA ALA A 124 -17.06 -13.57 -2.37
C ALA A 124 -17.16 -13.14 -0.91
N THR A 125 -16.58 -13.92 0.01
CA THR A 125 -16.53 -13.57 1.43
C THR A 125 -15.53 -12.43 1.67
N LEU A 126 -16.06 -11.29 2.12
CA LEU A 126 -15.30 -10.11 2.49
C LEU A 126 -14.66 -10.31 3.86
N CYS A 127 -15.47 -10.68 4.84
CA CYS A 127 -15.08 -10.76 6.23
C CYS A 127 -15.81 -11.91 6.94
N ARG A 128 -15.14 -12.56 7.90
CA ARG A 128 -15.76 -13.48 8.85
C ARG A 128 -15.35 -13.07 10.24
N LEU A 129 -16.33 -12.95 11.13
CA LEU A 129 -16.15 -12.48 12.49
C LEU A 129 -16.92 -13.39 13.45
N VAL A 130 -16.48 -13.42 14.69
CA VAL A 130 -17.20 -14.05 15.79
C VAL A 130 -17.46 -12.98 16.84
N THR A 131 -18.72 -12.82 17.26
CA THR A 131 -19.12 -11.80 18.25
C THR A 131 -19.88 -12.44 19.41
N TRP A 132 -19.81 -11.83 20.60
CA TRP A 132 -20.51 -12.31 21.80
C TRP A 132 -20.90 -11.16 22.73
N GLY A 133 -22.14 -11.16 23.23
CA GLY A 133 -22.57 -10.33 24.36
C GLY A 133 -23.14 -8.96 23.99
N ARG A 134 -22.36 -8.06 23.38
CA ARG A 134 -22.73 -6.65 23.16
C ARG A 134 -22.84 -6.26 21.69
N GLU A 135 -23.51 -5.13 21.45
CA GLU A 135 -23.59 -4.52 20.12
C GLU A 135 -22.19 -4.22 19.60
N GLU A 136 -21.93 -4.62 18.35
CA GLU A 136 -20.68 -4.37 17.66
C GLU A 136 -20.95 -3.56 16.39
N ALA A 137 -20.26 -2.44 16.23
CA ALA A 137 -20.21 -1.71 14.98
C ALA A 137 -18.95 -2.14 14.20
N LEU A 138 -19.16 -2.71 13.02
CA LEU A 138 -18.09 -3.00 12.08
C LEU A 138 -18.12 -1.95 10.97
N GLU A 139 -17.05 -1.20 10.82
CA GLU A 139 -16.86 -0.36 9.64
C GLU A 139 -15.96 -1.08 8.65
N LEU A 140 -16.48 -1.27 7.44
CA LEU A 140 -15.78 -1.81 6.29
C LEU A 140 -15.52 -0.66 5.31
N SER A 141 -14.26 -0.40 4.98
CA SER A 141 -13.89 0.59 3.94
C SER A 141 -14.09 0.03 2.52
N ALA A 142 -14.12 0.91 1.51
CA ALA A 142 -14.09 0.48 0.10
C ALA A 142 -12.94 -0.51 -0.19
N SER A 143 -11.76 -0.30 0.40
CA SER A 143 -10.59 -1.18 0.21
C SER A 143 -10.77 -2.56 0.85
N GLU A 144 -11.63 -2.69 1.87
CA GLU A 144 -12.00 -3.95 2.53
C GLU A 144 -13.24 -4.64 1.92
N ILE A 145 -14.10 -3.88 1.23
CA ILE A 145 -15.31 -4.36 0.51
C ILE A 145 -14.99 -4.73 -0.93
N CYS A 146 -14.02 -4.06 -1.53
CA CYS A 146 -13.43 -4.38 -2.82
C CYS A 146 -12.07 -5.09 -2.70
N PRO A 147 -11.89 -6.15 -1.86
CA PRO A 147 -10.73 -6.97 -2.03
C PRO A 147 -11.02 -7.79 -3.28
N VAL A 148 -10.41 -7.38 -4.39
CA VAL A 148 -9.70 -8.33 -5.25
C VAL A 148 -10.61 -9.24 -6.11
N ASP A 149 -11.91 -9.34 -5.87
CA ASP A 149 -12.81 -10.31 -6.53
C ASP A 149 -14.16 -9.76 -7.03
N LEU A 150 -14.56 -8.52 -6.72
CA LEU A 150 -15.88 -8.04 -7.18
C LEU A 150 -16.02 -7.96 -8.70
N TRP A 151 -14.91 -7.78 -9.41
CA TRP A 151 -14.89 -7.66 -10.86
C TRP A 151 -14.46 -8.93 -11.59
N SER A 152 -13.85 -9.90 -10.89
CA SER A 152 -13.71 -11.26 -11.44
C SER A 152 -15.08 -11.90 -11.64
N LEU A 153 -16.09 -11.40 -10.91
CA LEU A 153 -17.45 -11.85 -10.93
C LEU A 153 -18.34 -11.23 -12.03
N ALA A 154 -17.90 -10.15 -12.72
CA ALA A 154 -18.65 -9.51 -13.81
C ALA A 154 -20.17 -9.38 -13.51
N LEU A 155 -20.49 -8.87 -12.32
CA LEU A 155 -21.80 -9.00 -11.70
C LEU A 155 -22.74 -7.89 -12.17
N PRO A 156 -23.83 -8.20 -12.90
CA PRO A 156 -25.01 -7.35 -12.86
C PRO A 156 -25.62 -7.46 -11.46
N ASN A 157 -25.90 -6.32 -10.81
CA ASN A 157 -26.57 -6.23 -9.51
C ASN A 157 -25.92 -7.10 -8.40
N PRO A 158 -24.77 -6.70 -7.83
CA PRO A 158 -24.22 -7.36 -6.65
C PRO A 158 -25.05 -7.03 -5.40
N HIS A 159 -25.18 -7.98 -4.48
CA HIS A 159 -25.86 -7.81 -3.21
C HIS A 159 -24.90 -8.13 -2.05
N LEU A 160 -24.82 -7.25 -1.05
CA LEU A 160 -24.10 -7.52 0.19
C LEU A 160 -24.93 -8.50 1.02
N VAL A 161 -24.36 -9.65 1.30
CA VAL A 161 -24.98 -10.69 2.11
C VAL A 161 -24.31 -10.72 3.49
N VAL A 162 -25.05 -10.34 4.53
CA VAL A 162 -24.64 -10.48 5.92
C VAL A 162 -25.32 -11.73 6.48
N THR A 163 -24.57 -12.82 6.60
CA THR A 163 -25.07 -14.05 7.21
C THR A 163 -24.72 -14.07 8.69
N THR A 164 -25.74 -14.12 9.55
CA THR A 164 -25.54 -14.37 10.98
C THR A 164 -25.94 -15.80 11.31
N GLY A 165 -25.06 -16.53 11.97
CA GLY A 165 -25.31 -17.90 12.43
C GLY A 165 -25.25 -17.98 13.95
N ALA A 166 -26.37 -18.35 14.58
CA ALA A 166 -26.35 -18.94 15.91
C ALA A 166 -25.94 -20.42 15.79
N TRP A 167 -25.51 -21.04 16.88
CA TRP A 167 -25.16 -22.48 16.91
C TRP A 167 -26.33 -23.40 16.46
N ARG A 168 -27.56 -22.85 16.35
CA ARG A 168 -28.80 -23.55 15.93
C ARG A 168 -29.46 -23.03 14.64
N GLY A 169 -28.81 -22.19 13.83
CA GLY A 169 -29.33 -21.80 12.52
C GLY A 169 -28.73 -20.50 11.96
N SER A 170 -28.72 -20.36 10.63
CA SER A 170 -28.22 -19.18 9.90
C SER A 170 -29.36 -18.35 9.31
N CYS A 171 -29.31 -17.03 9.47
CA CYS A 171 -30.22 -16.07 8.84
C CYS A 171 -29.41 -15.16 7.89
N PRO A 172 -29.51 -15.34 6.56
CA PRO A 172 -28.87 -14.45 5.59
C PRO A 172 -29.69 -13.17 5.40
N LEU A 173 -29.04 -12.02 5.55
CA LEU A 173 -29.54 -10.71 5.15
C LEU A 173 -28.95 -10.36 3.79
N GLU A 174 -29.78 -10.06 2.79
CA GLU A 174 -29.37 -9.63 1.46
C GLU A 174 -29.67 -8.14 1.28
N LEU A 175 -28.69 -7.36 0.83
CA LEU A 175 -28.77 -5.93 0.61
C LEU A 175 -28.33 -5.59 -0.80
N ASP A 176 -29.23 -5.04 -1.61
CA ASP A 176 -28.92 -4.57 -2.96
C ASP A 176 -27.91 -3.43 -2.92
N LEU A 177 -26.73 -3.66 -3.49
CA LEU A 177 -25.73 -2.62 -3.63
C LEU A 177 -26.06 -1.82 -4.90
N ALA A 178 -26.54 -0.59 -4.73
CA ALA A 178 -26.68 0.35 -5.84
C ALA A 178 -25.28 0.87 -6.23
N PHE A 179 -24.62 0.19 -7.16
CA PHE A 179 -23.40 0.72 -7.78
C PHE A 179 -23.77 1.83 -8.74
N TRP A 180 -23.18 3.01 -8.54
CA TRP A 180 -23.14 4.04 -9.57
C TRP A 180 -21.91 3.77 -10.45
N ILE A 181 -22.13 3.57 -11.75
CA ILE A 181 -21.07 3.54 -12.77
C ILE A 181 -21.08 4.91 -13.44
N PRO A 182 -20.18 5.84 -13.10
CA PRO A 182 -20.00 7.02 -13.92
C PRO A 182 -19.35 6.62 -15.24
N SER A 183 -20.12 6.75 -16.32
CA SER A 183 -19.50 7.09 -17.59
C SER A 183 -19.02 8.54 -17.48
N ASP A 184 -17.74 8.75 -17.17
CA ASP A 184 -17.11 10.00 -17.61
C ASP A 184 -17.34 10.09 -19.13
N PRO A 185 -17.63 11.28 -19.70
CA PRO A 185 -17.70 11.40 -21.13
C PRO A 185 -16.32 11.05 -21.66
N VAL A 186 -16.18 9.82 -22.17
CA VAL A 186 -15.01 9.38 -22.91
C VAL A 186 -14.85 10.42 -24.01
N GLU A 187 -13.93 11.37 -23.82
CA GLU A 187 -13.36 12.08 -24.94
C GLU A 187 -12.97 10.98 -25.93
N ASN A 188 -13.50 11.04 -27.15
CA ASN A 188 -13.30 10.01 -28.15
C ASN A 188 -11.83 10.00 -28.59
N TYR A 189 -10.96 9.45 -27.75
CA TYR A 189 -9.58 9.17 -28.08
C TYR A 189 -9.55 8.00 -29.06
N SER A 190 -8.69 8.11 -30.06
CA SER A 190 -8.31 6.95 -30.87
C SER A 190 -7.66 5.87 -29.99
N ALA A 191 -7.66 4.61 -30.45
CA ALA A 191 -7.00 3.53 -29.73
C ALA A 191 -5.51 3.84 -29.43
N ALA A 192 -4.81 4.48 -30.35
CA ALA A 192 -3.42 4.90 -30.18
C ALA A 192 -3.25 5.96 -29.08
N GLU A 193 -4.13 6.96 -29.01
CA GLU A 193 -4.09 7.99 -27.95
C GLU A 193 -4.38 7.40 -26.58
N SER A 194 -5.35 6.49 -26.50
CA SER A 194 -5.66 5.73 -25.28
C SER A 194 -4.48 4.88 -24.83
N LEU A 195 -3.81 4.18 -25.75
CA LEU A 195 -2.62 3.37 -25.41
C LEU A 195 -1.44 4.23 -24.94
N GLU A 196 -1.19 5.37 -25.59
CA GLU A 196 -0.13 6.29 -25.19
C GLU A 196 -0.43 6.93 -23.84
N LYS A 197 -1.67 7.33 -23.58
CA LYS A 197 -2.10 7.83 -22.27
C LYS A 197 -2.02 6.73 -21.21
N ALA A 198 -2.44 5.50 -21.52
CA ALA A 198 -2.29 4.35 -20.62
C ALA A 198 -0.82 4.09 -20.28
N ARG A 199 0.09 4.20 -21.26
CA ARG A 199 1.54 4.10 -21.04
C ARG A 199 2.05 5.16 -20.06
N ARG A 200 1.68 6.43 -20.26
CA ARG A 200 2.06 7.53 -19.35
C ARG A 200 1.50 7.31 -17.95
N LEU A 201 0.25 6.85 -17.88
CA LEU A 201 -0.40 6.48 -16.64
C LEU A 201 0.37 5.35 -15.93
N LEU A 202 0.76 4.27 -16.62
CA LEU A 202 1.59 3.20 -16.03
C LEU A 202 2.97 3.67 -15.55
N VAL A 203 3.59 4.63 -16.25
CA VAL A 203 4.87 5.23 -15.82
C VAL A 203 4.68 6.08 -14.58
N ALA A 204 3.56 6.81 -14.50
CA ALA A 204 3.17 7.62 -13.35
C ALA A 204 2.56 6.80 -12.19
N GLY A 205 2.57 5.46 -12.25
CA GLY A 205 1.91 4.61 -11.24
C GLY A 205 0.37 4.64 -11.28
N ARG A 206 -0.23 5.26 -12.30
CA ARG A 206 -1.68 5.35 -12.53
C ARG A 206 -2.29 4.11 -13.17
N ILE A 207 -2.20 2.98 -12.47
CA ILE A 207 -2.40 1.66 -13.06
C ILE A 207 -3.88 1.26 -13.20
N ALA A 208 -4.74 1.64 -12.26
CA ALA A 208 -6.19 1.49 -12.40
C ALA A 208 -6.71 2.25 -13.63
N ASP A 209 -6.39 3.55 -13.72
CA ASP A 209 -6.76 4.44 -14.82
C ASP A 209 -6.18 3.95 -16.17
N ALA A 210 -4.95 3.42 -16.14
CA ALA A 210 -4.38 2.79 -17.33
C ALA A 210 -5.17 1.53 -17.73
N SER A 211 -5.58 0.69 -16.78
CA SER A 211 -6.38 -0.52 -17.04
C SER A 211 -7.78 -0.20 -17.57
N GLU A 212 -8.41 0.85 -17.07
CA GLU A 212 -9.72 1.32 -17.53
C GLU A 212 -9.64 1.83 -18.97
N LEU A 213 -8.64 2.69 -19.24
CA LEU A 213 -8.36 3.19 -20.58
C LEU A 213 -7.97 2.07 -21.55
N LEU A 214 -7.31 1.02 -21.06
CA LEU A 214 -7.03 -0.19 -21.82
C LEU A 214 -8.28 -1.04 -22.07
N SER A 215 -9.24 -1.04 -21.15
CA SER A 215 -10.52 -1.73 -21.34
C SER A 215 -11.39 -1.02 -22.38
N SER A 216 -11.34 0.31 -22.44
CA SER A 216 -12.10 1.09 -23.43
C SER A 216 -11.65 0.83 -24.88
N VAL A 217 -10.39 0.43 -25.10
CA VAL A 217 -9.86 0.10 -26.44
C VAL A 217 -10.09 -1.35 -26.86
N GLU A 218 -10.63 -2.24 -25.99
CA GLU A 218 -10.79 -3.67 -26.29
C GLU A 218 -11.58 -3.94 -27.59
N SER A 219 -12.55 -3.08 -27.90
CA SER A 219 -13.41 -3.19 -29.08
C SER A 219 -12.85 -2.52 -30.34
N SER A 220 -11.85 -1.63 -30.22
CA SER A 220 -11.34 -0.76 -31.30
C SER A 220 -9.89 -1.04 -31.73
N LEU A 221 -9.27 -2.11 -31.22
CA LEU A 221 -7.95 -2.56 -31.65
C LEU A 221 -7.97 -3.06 -33.10
N HIS A 222 -7.35 -2.32 -34.02
CA HIS A 222 -7.35 -2.65 -35.45
C HIS A 222 -5.95 -2.65 -36.09
N LEU A 223 -4.97 -1.92 -35.54
CA LEU A 223 -3.61 -1.84 -36.07
C LEU A 223 -2.65 -2.78 -35.32
N SER A 224 -1.65 -3.31 -36.02
CA SER A 224 -0.67 -4.24 -35.43
C SER A 224 0.20 -3.62 -34.34
N GLU A 225 0.53 -2.33 -34.42
CA GLU A 225 1.32 -1.66 -33.38
C GLU A 225 0.51 -1.48 -32.09
N ASP A 226 -0.76 -1.05 -32.22
CA ASP A 226 -1.69 -0.90 -31.10
C ASP A 226 -1.88 -2.23 -30.35
N VAL A 227 -1.98 -3.35 -31.07
CA VAL A 227 -2.13 -4.68 -30.47
C VAL A 227 -0.87 -5.10 -29.68
N ALA A 228 0.32 -4.83 -30.21
CA ALA A 228 1.57 -5.13 -29.48
C ALA A 228 1.67 -4.30 -28.19
N GLU A 229 1.34 -3.00 -28.28
CA GLU A 229 1.41 -2.09 -27.16
C GLU A 229 0.35 -2.40 -26.10
N ALA A 230 -0.88 -2.72 -26.50
CA ALA A 230 -1.94 -3.14 -25.59
C ALA A 230 -1.55 -4.38 -24.77
N VAL A 231 -0.93 -5.38 -25.40
CA VAL A 231 -0.45 -6.57 -24.67
C VAL A 231 0.73 -6.27 -23.78
N ARG A 232 1.66 -5.43 -24.23
CA ARG A 232 2.79 -5.01 -23.40
C ARG A 232 2.28 -4.32 -22.12
N LEU A 233 1.38 -3.35 -22.27
CA LEU A 233 0.77 -2.61 -21.17
C LEU A 233 -0.06 -3.52 -20.27
N ALA A 234 -0.93 -4.37 -20.82
CA ALA A 234 -1.70 -5.35 -20.04
C ALA A 234 -0.79 -6.37 -19.31
N GLY A 235 0.31 -6.79 -19.93
CA GLY A 235 1.30 -7.66 -19.30
C GLY A 235 2.01 -6.99 -18.12
N GLU A 236 2.30 -5.69 -18.21
CA GLU A 236 2.84 -4.89 -17.10
C GLU A 236 1.84 -4.77 -15.95
N ILE A 237 0.56 -4.54 -16.25
CA ILE A 237 -0.52 -4.53 -15.25
C ILE A 237 -0.59 -5.89 -14.55
N GLN A 238 -0.61 -6.98 -15.31
CA GLN A 238 -0.70 -8.32 -14.74
C GLN A 238 0.52 -8.64 -13.86
N GLN A 239 1.74 -8.35 -14.31
CA GLN A 239 2.96 -8.62 -13.54
C GLN A 239 3.05 -7.81 -12.25
N ARG A 240 2.58 -6.56 -12.26
CA ARG A 240 2.69 -5.69 -11.10
C ARG A 240 1.52 -5.87 -10.12
N TYR A 241 0.35 -6.33 -10.57
CA TYR A 241 -0.89 -6.25 -9.77
C TYR A 241 -1.74 -7.50 -9.68
N SER A 242 -1.48 -8.60 -10.41
CA SER A 242 -2.41 -9.75 -10.40
C SER A 242 -2.66 -10.37 -9.02
N ASP A 243 -1.76 -10.16 -8.08
CA ASP A 243 -1.82 -10.72 -6.73
C ASP A 243 -2.46 -9.76 -5.70
N VAL A 244 -2.61 -8.48 -6.06
CA VAL A 244 -3.05 -7.39 -5.17
C VAL A 244 -4.34 -6.74 -5.67
N ASP A 245 -4.56 -6.77 -6.99
CA ASP A 245 -5.74 -6.27 -7.68
C ASP A 245 -6.11 -7.20 -8.87
N PRO A 246 -6.83 -8.29 -8.63
CA PRO A 246 -7.29 -9.19 -9.68
C PRO A 246 -8.43 -8.67 -10.53
N LEU A 247 -9.04 -7.52 -10.21
CA LEU A 247 -9.95 -6.81 -11.12
C LEU A 247 -9.17 -6.29 -12.31
N HIS A 248 -8.17 -5.46 -12.05
CA HIS A 248 -7.32 -4.91 -13.10
C HIS A 248 -6.48 -6.03 -13.71
N GLY A 249 -6.10 -7.03 -12.91
CA GLY A 249 -5.53 -8.28 -13.40
C GLY A 249 -6.46 -9.06 -14.35
N ALA A 250 -7.78 -9.09 -14.13
CA ALA A 250 -8.75 -9.76 -15.00
C ALA A 250 -9.00 -8.97 -16.28
N ALA A 251 -9.16 -7.65 -16.17
CA ALA A 251 -9.28 -6.75 -17.32
C ALA A 251 -8.04 -6.86 -18.24
N ALA A 252 -6.84 -6.79 -17.66
CA ALA A 252 -5.59 -7.01 -18.37
C ALA A 252 -5.54 -8.39 -19.05
N ARG A 253 -5.95 -9.46 -18.37
CA ARG A 253 -6.03 -10.81 -18.97
C ARG A 253 -7.00 -10.86 -20.15
N ARG A 254 -8.17 -10.21 -20.07
CA ARG A 254 -9.16 -10.16 -21.16
C ARG A 254 -8.61 -9.41 -22.38
N LEU A 255 -8.12 -8.19 -22.18
CA LEU A 255 -7.52 -7.39 -23.25
C LEU A 255 -6.40 -8.15 -23.94
N GLN A 256 -5.57 -8.82 -23.16
CA GLN A 256 -4.44 -9.56 -23.68
C GLN A 256 -4.87 -10.81 -24.45
N ALA A 257 -5.88 -11.55 -23.97
CA ALA A 257 -6.48 -12.66 -24.73
C ALA A 257 -7.10 -12.17 -26.04
N ARG A 258 -7.77 -11.01 -26.03
CA ARG A 258 -8.33 -10.39 -27.22
C ARG A 258 -7.25 -9.98 -28.21
N ALA A 259 -6.21 -9.30 -27.72
CA ALA A 259 -5.08 -8.88 -28.52
C ALA A 259 -4.30 -10.06 -29.13
N GLU A 260 -4.18 -11.19 -28.40
CA GLU A 260 -3.62 -12.44 -28.95
C GLU A 260 -4.46 -13.03 -30.11
N GLN A 261 -5.79 -12.86 -30.08
CA GLN A 261 -6.70 -13.34 -31.14
C GLN A 261 -6.64 -12.49 -32.42
N ILE A 262 -6.50 -11.17 -32.27
CA ILE A 262 -6.51 -10.22 -33.40
C ILE A 262 -5.11 -9.91 -33.94
N ALA A 263 -4.07 -10.37 -33.25
CA ALA A 263 -2.69 -10.17 -33.67
C ALA A 263 -2.43 -10.69 -35.08
N PRO A 264 -1.62 -9.97 -35.89
CA PRO A 264 -1.22 -10.46 -37.21
C PRO A 264 -0.51 -11.81 -37.11
N ALA A 265 -0.65 -12.63 -38.15
CA ALA A 265 -0.06 -13.97 -38.18
C ALA A 265 1.48 -13.99 -38.16
N GLY A 266 2.13 -12.86 -38.45
CA GLY A 266 3.59 -12.73 -38.47
C GLY A 266 4.06 -11.29 -38.24
N GLY A 267 5.36 -11.07 -38.39
CA GLY A 267 6.00 -9.76 -38.21
C GLY A 267 6.40 -9.44 -36.76
N GLU A 268 6.92 -8.23 -36.55
CA GLU A 268 7.50 -7.78 -35.29
C GLU A 268 6.51 -7.81 -34.12
N THR A 269 5.29 -7.30 -34.33
CA THR A 269 4.18 -7.32 -33.37
C THR A 269 3.96 -8.75 -32.85
N ARG A 270 3.81 -9.72 -33.74
CA ARG A 270 3.53 -11.10 -33.36
C ARG A 270 4.66 -11.72 -32.55
N ALA A 271 5.92 -11.45 -32.92
CA ALA A 271 7.07 -11.90 -32.16
C ALA A 271 7.08 -11.33 -30.72
N ARG A 272 6.80 -10.04 -30.54
CA ARG A 272 6.72 -9.40 -29.21
C ARG A 272 5.63 -10.02 -28.33
N LEU A 273 4.46 -10.26 -28.93
CA LEU A 273 3.33 -10.91 -28.25
C LEU A 273 3.69 -12.30 -27.75
N LEU A 274 4.30 -13.12 -28.61
CA LEU A 274 4.68 -14.49 -28.27
C LEU A 274 5.75 -14.55 -27.17
N ILE A 275 6.70 -13.61 -27.16
CA ILE A 275 7.68 -13.46 -26.07
C ILE A 275 6.95 -13.22 -24.75
N ASP A 276 6.02 -12.28 -24.72
CA ASP A 276 5.30 -11.90 -23.52
C ASP A 276 4.35 -13.02 -23.03
N SER A 277 3.64 -13.68 -23.95
CA SER A 277 2.78 -14.83 -23.66
C SER A 277 3.56 -16.05 -23.17
N SER A 278 4.80 -16.23 -23.64
CA SER A 278 5.73 -17.24 -23.11
C SER A 278 6.16 -16.89 -21.69
N ARG A 279 6.59 -15.65 -21.43
CA ARG A 279 7.03 -15.17 -20.10
C ARG A 279 5.95 -15.34 -19.04
N ARG A 280 4.71 -14.94 -19.33
CA ARG A 280 3.57 -15.13 -18.39
C ARG A 280 3.35 -16.58 -18.02
N ARG A 281 3.42 -17.48 -19.00
CA ARG A 281 3.29 -18.91 -18.74
C ARG A 281 4.41 -19.42 -17.84
N LEU A 282 5.64 -18.92 -18.00
CA LEU A 282 6.74 -19.26 -17.08
C LEU A 282 6.44 -18.80 -15.64
N VAL A 283 5.95 -17.57 -15.47
CA VAL A 283 5.53 -17.07 -14.14
C VAL A 283 4.42 -17.95 -13.55
N ALA A 284 3.42 -18.34 -14.36
CA ALA A 284 2.32 -19.19 -13.92
C ALA A 284 2.74 -20.64 -13.59
N LEU A 285 3.95 -21.08 -13.96
CA LEU A 285 4.48 -22.39 -13.55
C LEU A 285 5.04 -22.37 -12.13
N VAL A 286 5.36 -21.20 -11.58
CA VAL A 286 5.86 -21.06 -10.21
C VAL A 286 4.76 -21.45 -9.23
N GLY A 287 4.98 -22.52 -8.45
CA GLY A 287 4.00 -23.02 -7.49
C GLY A 287 2.78 -23.73 -8.10
N GLU A 288 2.79 -24.05 -9.40
CA GLU A 288 1.72 -24.85 -10.03
C GLU A 288 1.83 -26.32 -9.59
N THR A 289 0.82 -26.78 -8.87
CA THR A 289 0.76 -28.14 -8.32
C THR A 289 -0.01 -29.11 -9.23
N ASP A 290 -0.80 -28.61 -10.20
CA ASP A 290 -1.54 -29.46 -11.15
C ASP A 290 -0.61 -29.91 -12.30
N PRO A 291 -0.30 -31.22 -12.42
CA PRO A 291 0.61 -31.71 -13.45
C PRO A 291 0.10 -31.50 -14.88
N ALA A 292 -1.23 -31.46 -15.09
CA ALA A 292 -1.80 -31.25 -16.41
C ALA A 292 -1.66 -29.79 -16.85
N LYS A 293 -1.92 -28.84 -15.95
CA LYS A 293 -1.68 -27.41 -16.20
C LYS A 293 -0.19 -27.12 -16.38
N TRP A 294 0.66 -27.68 -15.52
CA TRP A 294 2.11 -27.54 -15.63
C TRP A 294 2.61 -28.00 -17.01
N ARG A 295 2.20 -29.20 -17.46
CA ARG A 295 2.59 -29.73 -18.79
C ARG A 295 2.08 -28.87 -19.93
N ARG A 296 0.84 -28.37 -19.84
CA ARG A 296 0.24 -27.50 -20.86
C ARG A 296 1.01 -26.20 -20.98
N ASN A 297 1.18 -25.48 -19.86
CA ASN A 297 1.84 -24.18 -19.82
C ASN A 297 3.31 -24.25 -20.25
N SER A 298 4.02 -25.31 -19.84
CA SER A 298 5.42 -25.54 -20.25
C SER A 298 5.54 -25.77 -21.77
N ARG A 299 4.67 -26.61 -22.36
CA ARG A 299 4.66 -26.89 -23.81
C ARG A 299 4.29 -25.66 -24.62
N GLU A 300 3.31 -24.88 -24.18
CA GLU A 300 2.92 -23.66 -24.89
C GLU A 300 3.99 -22.57 -24.78
N SER A 301 4.62 -22.42 -23.61
CA SER A 301 5.69 -21.46 -23.39
C SER A 301 6.86 -21.68 -24.33
N ILE A 302 7.33 -22.93 -24.47
CA ILE A 302 8.43 -23.24 -25.38
C ILE A 302 8.03 -23.11 -26.86
N ARG A 303 6.79 -23.49 -27.23
CA ARG A 303 6.27 -23.30 -28.59
C ARG A 303 6.30 -21.82 -28.98
N PHE A 304 5.71 -20.96 -28.14
CA PHE A 304 5.65 -19.52 -28.41
C PHE A 304 7.02 -18.87 -28.45
N ALA A 305 7.93 -19.26 -27.56
CA ALA A 305 9.28 -18.71 -27.58
C ALA A 305 10.04 -19.09 -28.86
N ARG A 306 9.92 -20.34 -29.34
CA ARG A 306 10.54 -20.79 -30.60
C ARG A 306 9.94 -20.09 -31.83
N GLU A 307 8.62 -19.94 -31.87
CA GLU A 307 7.93 -19.20 -32.94
C GLU A 307 8.37 -17.73 -32.97
N ALA A 308 8.52 -17.09 -31.80
CA ALA A 308 9.05 -15.73 -31.70
C ALA A 308 10.48 -15.60 -32.23
N VAL A 309 11.35 -16.60 -32.01
CA VAL A 309 12.72 -16.61 -32.56
C VAL A 309 12.71 -16.65 -34.09
N GLY A 310 11.83 -17.46 -34.68
CA GLY A 310 11.63 -17.54 -36.13
C GLY A 310 11.19 -16.19 -36.72
N LEU A 311 10.11 -15.64 -36.19
CA LEU A 311 9.57 -14.35 -36.63
C LEU A 311 10.55 -13.19 -36.45
N ALA A 312 11.27 -13.13 -35.32
CA ALA A 312 12.27 -12.10 -35.10
C ALA A 312 13.46 -12.21 -36.08
N SER A 313 13.80 -13.43 -36.51
CA SER A 313 14.82 -13.67 -37.53
C SER A 313 14.35 -13.25 -38.93
N GLU A 314 13.09 -13.53 -39.28
CA GLU A 314 12.48 -13.12 -40.55
C GLU A 314 12.39 -11.59 -40.68
N VAL A 315 12.06 -10.91 -39.58
CA VAL A 315 11.99 -9.44 -39.53
C VAL A 315 13.38 -8.78 -39.59
N GLY A 316 14.45 -9.52 -39.24
CA GLY A 316 15.81 -8.98 -39.19
C GLY A 316 16.06 -8.04 -38.01
N ASN A 317 15.30 -8.18 -36.91
CA ASN A 317 15.45 -7.35 -35.71
C ASN A 317 16.28 -8.09 -34.65
N ASP A 318 17.58 -7.81 -34.60
CA ASP A 318 18.53 -8.48 -33.70
C ASP A 318 18.21 -8.31 -32.22
N ARG A 319 17.71 -7.14 -31.81
CA ARG A 319 17.32 -6.89 -30.41
C ARG A 319 16.15 -7.76 -30.01
N LEU A 320 15.15 -7.86 -30.88
CA LEU A 320 13.98 -8.72 -30.66
C LEU A 320 14.36 -10.21 -30.69
N LYS A 321 15.24 -10.60 -31.61
CA LYS A 321 15.75 -11.96 -31.73
C LYS A 321 16.51 -12.38 -30.47
N ALA A 322 17.39 -11.52 -29.93
CA ALA A 322 18.12 -11.80 -28.70
C ALA A 322 17.17 -12.00 -27.50
N LEU A 323 16.11 -11.18 -27.39
CA LEU A 323 15.10 -11.33 -26.34
C LEU A 323 14.27 -12.62 -26.51
N ALA A 324 13.90 -12.96 -27.74
CA ALA A 324 13.19 -14.21 -28.05
C ALA A 324 14.05 -15.44 -27.70
N LEU A 325 15.33 -15.44 -28.07
CA LEU A 325 16.28 -16.50 -27.73
C LEU A 325 16.48 -16.64 -26.23
N ALA A 326 16.62 -15.54 -25.49
CA ALA A 326 16.72 -15.57 -24.03
C ALA A 326 15.45 -16.13 -23.38
N THR A 327 14.27 -15.79 -23.90
CA THR A 327 12.98 -16.32 -23.43
C THR A 327 12.85 -17.81 -23.74
N ALA A 328 13.27 -18.24 -24.94
CA ALA A 328 13.29 -19.64 -25.33
C ALA A 328 14.27 -20.45 -24.47
N ALA A 329 15.44 -19.88 -24.13
CA ALA A 329 16.39 -20.52 -23.23
C ALA A 329 15.78 -20.78 -21.85
N ARG A 330 15.06 -19.81 -21.28
CA ARG A 330 14.32 -19.98 -20.02
C ARG A 330 13.23 -21.05 -20.12
N ALA A 331 12.41 -21.01 -21.18
CA ALA A 331 11.38 -22.02 -21.39
C ALA A 331 11.94 -23.45 -21.53
N ALA A 332 13.06 -23.59 -22.24
CA ALA A 332 13.80 -24.83 -22.34
C ALA A 332 14.36 -25.28 -20.97
N ALA A 333 14.84 -24.35 -20.14
CA ALA A 333 15.40 -24.63 -18.82
C ALA A 333 14.36 -25.21 -17.87
N VAL A 334 13.16 -24.61 -17.84
CA VAL A 334 12.01 -25.11 -17.08
C VAL A 334 11.60 -26.51 -17.52
N CYS A 335 11.70 -26.80 -18.83
CA CYS A 335 11.44 -28.14 -19.38
C CYS A 335 12.58 -29.14 -19.13
N GLY A 336 13.76 -28.70 -18.66
CA GLY A 336 14.94 -29.54 -18.46
C GLY A 336 15.74 -29.82 -19.73
N TYR A 337 15.57 -29.07 -20.81
CA TYR A 337 16.27 -29.26 -22.08
C TYR A 337 17.65 -28.58 -22.07
N ARG A 338 18.61 -29.21 -21.37
CA ARG A 338 19.93 -28.64 -21.09
C ARG A 338 20.69 -28.10 -22.30
N GLU A 339 20.89 -28.94 -23.32
CA GLU A 339 21.69 -28.55 -24.48
C GLU A 339 21.07 -27.38 -25.23
N GLU A 340 19.75 -27.40 -25.38
CA GLU A 340 18.96 -26.34 -25.99
C GLU A 340 19.06 -25.04 -25.18
N THR A 341 18.82 -25.10 -23.86
CA THR A 341 18.98 -23.94 -22.95
C THR A 341 20.34 -23.28 -23.12
N LEU A 342 21.41 -24.07 -23.04
CA LEU A 342 22.77 -23.54 -23.13
C LEU A 342 23.08 -23.01 -24.53
N SER A 343 22.54 -23.64 -25.59
CA SER A 343 22.74 -23.19 -26.97
C SER A 343 22.04 -21.84 -27.22
N LEU A 344 20.76 -21.75 -26.88
CA LEU A 344 19.95 -20.54 -27.04
C LEU A 344 20.50 -19.38 -26.23
N ALA A 345 20.88 -19.61 -24.97
CA ALA A 345 21.50 -18.58 -24.13
C ALA A 345 22.84 -18.09 -24.70
N ARG A 346 23.67 -18.98 -25.26
CA ARG A 346 24.92 -18.59 -25.92
C ARG A 346 24.68 -17.79 -27.19
N GLU A 347 23.67 -18.16 -27.98
CA GLU A 347 23.30 -17.42 -29.19
C GLU A 347 22.78 -16.01 -28.86
N ALA A 348 21.87 -15.89 -27.88
CA ALA A 348 21.36 -14.60 -27.43
C ALA A 348 22.48 -13.64 -27.00
N ARG A 349 23.46 -14.13 -26.22
CA ARG A 349 24.63 -13.36 -25.77
C ARG A 349 25.55 -12.90 -26.90
N LYS A 350 25.64 -13.67 -28.00
CA LYS A 350 26.41 -13.26 -29.18
C LYS A 350 25.75 -12.11 -29.93
N ILE A 351 24.43 -12.07 -29.92
CA ILE A 351 23.64 -11.05 -30.63
C ILE A 351 23.52 -9.77 -29.81
N SER A 352 23.36 -9.86 -28.48
CA SER A 352 23.18 -8.70 -27.61
C SER A 352 23.95 -8.80 -26.31
N ALA A 353 24.67 -7.71 -25.99
CA ALA A 353 25.30 -7.48 -24.69
C ALA A 353 24.45 -6.60 -23.76
N SER A 354 23.16 -6.40 -24.08
CA SER A 354 22.25 -5.64 -23.22
C SER A 354 22.07 -6.35 -21.88
N PRO A 355 22.22 -5.67 -20.73
CA PRO A 355 21.99 -6.27 -19.42
C PRO A 355 20.62 -6.96 -19.31
N ASP A 356 19.60 -6.38 -19.96
CA ASP A 356 18.24 -6.93 -20.00
C ASP A 356 18.19 -8.33 -20.66
N VAL A 357 18.98 -8.58 -21.70
CA VAL A 357 19.10 -9.91 -22.32
C VAL A 357 19.99 -10.82 -21.48
N LEU A 358 21.11 -10.29 -20.97
CA LEU A 358 22.13 -11.07 -20.27
C LEU A 358 21.59 -11.68 -18.97
N TRP A 359 20.88 -10.92 -18.13
CA TRP A 359 20.34 -11.46 -16.89
C TRP A 359 19.37 -12.62 -17.14
N ARG A 360 18.54 -12.54 -18.19
CA ARG A 360 17.61 -13.62 -18.57
C ARG A 360 18.34 -14.87 -19.04
N CYS A 361 19.44 -14.70 -19.78
CA CYS A 361 20.29 -15.81 -20.20
C CYS A 361 20.96 -16.47 -18.99
N GLU A 362 21.43 -15.68 -18.02
CA GLU A 362 22.03 -16.22 -16.79
C GLU A 362 20.99 -16.90 -15.90
N MET A 363 19.75 -16.38 -15.85
CA MET A 363 18.64 -17.07 -15.19
C MET A 363 18.37 -18.45 -15.79
N ALA A 364 18.31 -18.56 -17.13
CA ALA A 364 18.11 -19.85 -17.80
C ALA A 364 19.24 -20.85 -17.48
N VAL A 365 20.49 -20.39 -17.45
CA VAL A 365 21.66 -21.20 -17.08
C VAL A 365 21.62 -21.63 -15.62
N GLY A 366 21.19 -20.74 -14.73
CA GLY A 366 21.03 -21.03 -13.30
C GLY A 366 19.90 -22.04 -13.04
N GLU A 367 18.75 -21.85 -13.66
CA GLU A 367 17.58 -22.74 -13.56
C GLU A 367 17.93 -24.17 -13.98
N ILE A 368 18.59 -24.35 -15.13
CA ILE A 368 18.98 -25.70 -15.58
C ILE A 368 20.04 -26.32 -14.66
N ALA A 369 21.00 -25.53 -14.16
CA ALA A 369 22.01 -26.02 -13.23
C ALA A 369 21.38 -26.46 -11.89
N SER A 370 20.41 -25.70 -11.36
CA SER A 370 19.65 -26.09 -10.16
C SER A 370 18.88 -27.39 -10.36
N ARG A 371 18.25 -27.59 -11.53
CA ARG A 371 17.55 -28.86 -11.85
C ARG A 371 18.50 -30.06 -11.91
N GLU A 372 19.74 -29.84 -12.31
CA GLU A 372 20.79 -30.86 -12.34
C GLU A 372 21.53 -31.02 -11.00
N LEU A 373 21.05 -30.35 -9.94
CA LEU A 373 21.67 -30.35 -8.62
C LEU A 373 23.13 -29.85 -8.64
N ARG A 374 23.49 -28.99 -9.60
CA ARG A 374 24.79 -28.34 -9.72
C ARG A 374 24.77 -26.97 -9.03
N GLU A 375 24.63 -26.97 -7.70
CA GLU A 375 24.41 -25.75 -6.92
C GLU A 375 25.48 -24.68 -7.11
N SER A 376 26.76 -25.06 -7.19
CA SER A 376 27.84 -24.08 -7.42
C SER A 376 27.71 -23.37 -8.77
N ASP A 377 27.26 -24.07 -9.81
CA ASP A 377 27.09 -23.49 -11.14
C ASP A 377 25.83 -22.62 -11.19
N ALA A 378 24.75 -23.07 -10.55
CA ALA A 378 23.52 -22.30 -10.38
C ALA A 378 23.79 -20.97 -9.65
N MET A 379 24.50 -21.04 -8.52
CA MET A 379 24.94 -19.89 -7.73
C MET A 379 25.70 -18.86 -8.58
N LYS A 380 26.71 -19.31 -9.34
CA LYS A 380 27.51 -18.44 -10.20
C LYS A 380 26.64 -17.77 -11.27
N ALA A 381 25.70 -18.49 -11.86
CA ALA A 381 24.79 -17.95 -12.85
C ALA A 381 23.83 -16.92 -12.25
N PHE A 382 23.18 -17.21 -11.13
CA PHE A 382 22.27 -16.26 -10.47
C PHE A 382 23.00 -15.01 -9.97
N ARG A 383 24.25 -15.12 -9.47
CA ARG A 383 25.07 -13.93 -9.15
C ARG A 383 25.35 -13.05 -10.36
N ARG A 384 25.66 -13.65 -11.52
CA ARG A 384 25.80 -12.88 -12.77
C ARG A 384 24.47 -12.23 -13.15
N ALA A 385 23.35 -12.94 -13.04
CA ALA A 385 22.03 -12.37 -13.32
C ALA A 385 21.71 -11.17 -12.41
N VAL A 386 21.99 -11.26 -11.11
CA VAL A 386 21.86 -10.13 -10.17
C VAL A 386 22.77 -8.98 -10.56
N GLY A 387 24.03 -9.24 -10.90
CA GLY A 387 24.96 -8.20 -11.36
C GLY A 387 24.45 -7.43 -12.59
N GLU A 388 23.84 -8.10 -13.55
CA GLU A 388 23.22 -7.46 -14.72
C GLU A 388 21.97 -6.64 -14.33
N VAL A 389 21.15 -7.10 -13.37
CA VAL A 389 20.02 -6.32 -12.84
C VAL A 389 20.52 -5.05 -12.13
N GLU A 390 21.62 -5.14 -11.40
CA GLU A 390 22.25 -4.00 -10.74
C GLU A 390 22.78 -2.97 -11.73
N MET A 391 23.31 -3.40 -12.88
CA MET A 391 23.69 -2.48 -13.96
C MET A 391 22.48 -1.72 -14.53
N ILE A 392 21.33 -2.39 -14.66
CA ILE A 392 20.08 -1.74 -15.07
C ILE A 392 19.64 -0.72 -14.01
N ARG A 393 19.70 -1.11 -12.74
CA ARG A 393 19.31 -0.27 -11.60
C ARG A 393 20.18 0.98 -11.51
N ALA A 394 21.50 0.84 -11.64
CA ALA A 394 22.43 1.96 -11.60
C ALA A 394 22.23 2.97 -12.75
N ALA A 395 21.60 2.57 -13.86
CA ALA A 395 21.30 3.43 -14.99
C ALA A 395 19.91 4.08 -14.94
N ALA A 396 19.07 3.76 -13.95
CA ALA A 396 17.70 4.25 -13.84
C ALA A 396 17.61 5.61 -13.11
N LEU A 397 16.54 6.35 -13.39
CA LEU A 397 16.09 7.58 -12.70
C LEU A 397 15.73 7.27 -11.21
N PRO A 398 15.54 8.28 -10.33
CA PRO A 398 15.71 8.11 -8.88
C PRO A 398 14.75 7.14 -8.15
N ASP A 399 13.71 6.62 -8.79
CA ASP A 399 12.83 5.59 -8.22
C ASP A 399 13.16 4.20 -8.80
N ASP A 400 13.88 3.38 -8.03
CA ASP A 400 14.29 2.03 -8.43
C ASP A 400 13.19 0.97 -8.20
N SER A 401 12.09 1.32 -7.54
CA SER A 401 11.00 0.39 -7.19
C SER A 401 10.42 -0.27 -8.42
N LEU A 402 10.18 0.52 -9.47
CA LEU A 402 9.63 0.04 -10.73
C LEU A 402 10.58 -0.89 -11.48
N VAL A 403 11.88 -0.60 -11.38
CA VAL A 403 12.94 -1.37 -12.04
C VAL A 403 13.06 -2.73 -11.37
N LEU A 404 13.09 -2.76 -10.04
CA LEU A 404 13.21 -3.97 -9.24
C LEU A 404 11.95 -4.82 -9.28
N ALA A 405 10.75 -4.25 -9.18
CA ALA A 405 9.48 -5.00 -9.17
C ALA A 405 9.38 -6.06 -10.29
N THR A 406 9.92 -5.75 -11.47
CA THR A 406 9.91 -6.66 -12.64
C THR A 406 11.14 -7.59 -12.75
N ARG A 407 12.10 -7.47 -11.84
CA ARG A 407 13.43 -8.11 -11.86
C ARG A 407 13.87 -8.65 -10.49
N LEU A 408 12.94 -8.98 -9.60
CA LEU A 408 13.22 -9.60 -8.29
C LEU A 408 13.61 -11.08 -8.37
N GLU A 409 13.16 -11.77 -9.41
CA GLU A 409 13.34 -13.22 -9.56
C GLU A 409 14.81 -13.69 -9.42
N PRO A 410 15.82 -13.01 -10.02
CA PRO A 410 17.23 -13.35 -9.82
C PRO A 410 17.69 -13.29 -8.36
N TYR A 411 17.23 -12.30 -7.57
CA TYR A 411 17.55 -12.21 -6.16
C TYR A 411 16.96 -13.38 -5.38
N ARG A 412 15.65 -13.63 -5.55
CA ARG A 412 14.96 -14.74 -4.86
C ARG A 412 15.64 -16.09 -5.14
N LYS A 413 16.03 -16.35 -6.39
CA LYS A 413 16.75 -17.58 -6.76
C LYS A 413 18.17 -17.63 -6.21
N LEU A 414 18.90 -16.52 -6.20
CA LEU A 414 20.23 -16.46 -5.59
C LEU A 414 20.17 -16.71 -4.08
N VAL A 415 19.30 -15.99 -3.38
CA VAL A 415 19.09 -16.09 -1.93
C VAL A 415 18.72 -17.50 -1.53
N ALA A 416 17.81 -18.15 -2.27
CA ALA A 416 17.43 -19.54 -2.03
C ALA A 416 18.63 -20.51 -2.10
N VAL A 417 19.49 -20.37 -3.11
CA VAL A 417 20.66 -21.26 -3.27
C VAL A 417 21.73 -20.95 -2.22
N GLU A 418 21.95 -19.68 -1.87
CA GLU A 418 22.88 -19.28 -0.80
C GLU A 418 22.43 -19.77 0.58
N ALA A 419 21.14 -19.66 0.88
CA ALA A 419 20.57 -20.13 2.13
C ALA A 419 20.69 -21.67 2.28
N ARG A 420 20.40 -22.43 1.22
CA ARG A 420 20.58 -23.90 1.22
C ARG A 420 22.05 -24.32 1.42
N ALA A 421 22.99 -23.52 0.91
CA ALA A 421 24.42 -23.72 1.11
C ALA A 421 24.92 -23.26 2.50
N GLY A 422 24.04 -22.75 3.38
CA GLY A 422 24.41 -22.24 4.70
C GLY A 422 25.15 -20.89 4.68
N LEU A 423 25.13 -20.18 3.55
CA LEU A 423 25.78 -18.86 3.39
C LEU A 423 24.87 -17.76 3.96
N ALA A 424 24.76 -17.72 5.29
CA ALA A 424 23.80 -16.86 6.00
C ALA A 424 24.01 -15.36 5.73
N ILE A 425 25.27 -14.92 5.63
CA ILE A 425 25.63 -13.51 5.44
C ILE A 425 25.37 -13.07 4.01
N GLU A 426 25.78 -13.87 3.03
CA GLU A 426 25.61 -13.59 1.61
C GLU A 426 24.13 -13.62 1.22
N SER A 427 23.38 -14.62 1.71
CA SER A 427 21.94 -14.72 1.47
C SER A 427 21.19 -13.53 2.06
N LEU A 428 21.50 -13.12 3.30
CA LEU A 428 20.89 -11.93 3.91
C LEU A 428 21.26 -10.67 3.11
N TYR A 429 22.52 -10.51 2.71
CA TYR A 429 22.96 -9.39 1.90
C TYR A 429 22.18 -9.28 0.58
N HIS A 430 22.02 -10.37 -0.18
CA HIS A 430 21.24 -10.33 -1.41
C HIS A 430 19.73 -10.21 -1.15
N GLY A 431 19.22 -10.71 -0.02
CA GLY A 431 17.85 -10.48 0.43
C GLY A 431 17.58 -9.00 0.63
N GLU A 432 18.42 -8.33 1.42
CA GLU A 432 18.29 -6.89 1.67
C GLU A 432 18.54 -6.04 0.41
N ARG A 433 19.40 -6.48 -0.52
CA ARG A 433 19.56 -5.78 -1.81
C ARG A 433 18.40 -5.94 -2.77
N SER A 434 17.53 -6.92 -2.54
CA SER A 434 16.31 -7.09 -3.33
C SER A 434 15.25 -6.03 -3.01
N ARG A 435 15.44 -5.26 -1.93
CA ARG A 435 14.59 -4.14 -1.54
C ARG A 435 14.83 -2.90 -2.44
N PRO A 436 13.75 -2.23 -2.90
CA PRO A 436 13.79 -0.85 -3.37
C PRO A 436 14.56 0.07 -2.44
N SER A 437 15.33 0.99 -3.02
CA SER A 437 16.12 1.98 -2.31
C SER A 437 15.62 3.38 -2.66
N PHE A 438 15.04 4.04 -1.67
CA PHE A 438 14.73 5.46 -1.75
C PHE A 438 15.73 6.21 -0.86
N GLY A 439 16.64 6.98 -1.44
CA GLY A 439 17.55 7.88 -0.71
C GLY A 439 18.58 7.26 0.27
N GLU A 440 18.50 5.96 0.58
CA GLU A 440 19.28 5.32 1.65
C GLU A 440 20.55 4.61 1.17
N THR A 441 21.48 4.38 2.11
CA THR A 441 22.71 3.63 1.85
C THR A 441 22.36 2.15 1.64
N LEU A 442 22.52 1.67 0.41
CA LEU A 442 22.39 0.26 0.06
C LEU A 442 23.20 -0.64 1.00
N ALA A 443 22.61 -1.78 1.36
CA ALA A 443 23.29 -2.79 2.15
C ALA A 443 24.63 -3.20 1.51
N SER A 444 25.65 -3.31 2.36
CA SER A 444 26.99 -3.82 2.02
C SER A 444 27.26 -5.11 2.78
N LEU A 445 28.10 -5.99 2.25
CA LEU A 445 28.50 -7.20 2.98
C LEU A 445 29.15 -6.87 4.33
N GLN A 446 29.87 -5.74 4.43
CA GLN A 446 30.49 -5.30 5.67
C GLN A 446 29.45 -4.87 6.71
N SER A 447 28.42 -4.13 6.29
CA SER A 447 27.35 -3.71 7.21
C SER A 447 26.54 -4.90 7.72
N ILE A 448 26.25 -5.88 6.86
CA ILE A 448 25.58 -7.13 7.27
C ILE A 448 26.44 -7.93 8.24
N ARG A 449 27.75 -8.11 7.95
CA ARG A 449 28.68 -8.83 8.85
C ARG A 449 28.79 -8.21 10.24
N ALA A 450 28.61 -6.89 10.34
CA ALA A 450 28.72 -6.17 11.59
C ALA A 450 27.44 -6.22 12.45
N LEU A 451 26.31 -6.68 11.90
CA LEU A 451 25.02 -6.67 12.60
C LEU A 451 25.06 -7.36 13.99
N PRO A 452 25.58 -8.59 14.13
CA PRO A 452 25.56 -9.27 15.44
C PRO A 452 26.35 -8.55 16.54
N GLN A 453 27.34 -7.75 16.16
CA GLN A 453 28.17 -6.99 17.10
C GLN A 453 27.53 -5.67 17.51
N ARG A 454 26.48 -5.24 16.81
CA ARG A 454 25.88 -3.91 16.94
C ARG A 454 24.43 -3.94 17.41
N ILE A 455 23.73 -5.07 17.24
CA ILE A 455 22.39 -5.27 17.76
C ILE A 455 22.46 -5.31 19.30
N ASP A 456 21.43 -4.76 19.95
CA ASP A 456 21.31 -4.77 21.40
C ASP A 456 21.16 -6.20 21.95
N GLY A 457 21.78 -6.47 23.10
CA GLY A 457 21.78 -7.81 23.70
C GLY A 457 20.40 -8.34 24.10
N SER A 458 19.41 -7.47 24.29
CA SER A 458 18.01 -7.87 24.55
C SER A 458 17.17 -8.07 23.28
N SER A 459 17.73 -7.81 22.10
CA SER A 459 17.01 -7.82 20.83
C SER A 459 17.35 -9.03 19.98
N THR A 460 16.37 -9.53 19.24
CA THR A 460 16.56 -10.45 18.11
C THR A 460 15.98 -9.81 16.86
N VAL A 461 16.74 -9.74 15.78
CA VAL A 461 16.20 -9.34 14.47
C VAL A 461 15.78 -10.58 13.70
N VAL A 462 14.55 -10.61 13.21
CA VAL A 462 14.05 -11.66 12.32
C VAL A 462 13.74 -11.04 10.95
N ALA A 463 14.37 -11.55 9.91
CA ALA A 463 14.06 -11.20 8.53
C ALA A 463 13.48 -12.41 7.79
N ALA A 464 12.59 -12.19 6.82
CA ALA A 464 12.00 -13.27 6.04
C ALA A 464 11.71 -12.83 4.60
N LEU A 465 12.00 -13.70 3.63
CA LEU A 465 11.81 -13.47 2.19
C LEU A 465 11.10 -14.65 1.53
N ASP A 466 9.94 -14.37 0.94
CA ASP A 466 9.21 -15.30 0.06
C ASP A 466 9.95 -15.46 -1.28
N CYS A 467 10.49 -16.65 -1.54
CA CYS A 467 11.23 -16.96 -2.76
C CYS A 467 10.38 -17.66 -3.84
N GLY A 468 9.06 -17.81 -3.61
CA GLY A 468 8.13 -18.46 -4.54
C GLY A 468 7.78 -19.89 -4.14
N ASP A 469 8.78 -20.77 -4.10
CA ASP A 469 8.66 -22.19 -3.77
C ASP A 469 9.14 -22.56 -2.37
N LEU A 470 9.73 -21.59 -1.67
CA LEU A 470 10.22 -21.68 -0.30
C LEU A 470 10.21 -20.31 0.37
N LEU A 471 10.36 -20.32 1.69
CA LEU A 471 10.61 -19.16 2.51
C LEU A 471 12.05 -19.23 3.03
N VAL A 472 12.82 -18.16 2.88
CA VAL A 472 14.10 -18.01 3.60
C VAL A 472 13.85 -17.10 4.80
N ARG A 473 14.24 -17.55 5.99
CA ARG A 473 14.22 -16.74 7.22
C ARG A 473 15.61 -16.59 7.80
N TRP A 474 15.90 -15.43 8.34
CA TRP A 474 17.13 -15.14 9.08
C TRP A 474 16.79 -14.74 10.49
N ARG A 475 17.58 -15.24 11.44
CA ARG A 475 17.60 -14.80 12.83
C ARG A 475 18.96 -14.19 13.11
N ILE A 476 18.97 -12.97 13.63
CA ILE A 476 20.18 -12.20 13.89
C ILE A 476 20.18 -11.81 15.37
N ASP A 477 21.17 -12.35 16.07
CA ASP A 477 21.40 -12.16 17.50
C ASP A 477 22.90 -11.96 17.75
N ASP A 478 23.57 -12.86 18.46
CA ASP A 478 25.03 -12.92 18.58
C ASP A 478 25.69 -13.44 17.29
N SER A 479 24.90 -14.05 16.40
CA SER A 479 25.32 -14.41 15.04
C SER A 479 24.17 -14.30 14.02
N ILE A 480 24.46 -14.52 12.74
CA ILE A 480 23.43 -14.58 11.68
C ILE A 480 23.16 -16.04 11.38
N HIS A 481 21.94 -16.48 11.67
CA HIS A 481 21.43 -17.80 11.32
C HIS A 481 20.48 -17.68 10.11
N VAL A 482 20.56 -18.63 9.19
CA VAL A 482 19.64 -18.73 8.05
C VAL A 482 18.98 -20.10 8.05
N GLU A 483 17.69 -20.13 7.70
CA GLU A 483 16.93 -21.35 7.53
C GLU A 483 16.04 -21.27 6.30
N VAL A 484 15.90 -22.40 5.63
CA VAL A 484 15.01 -22.58 4.49
C VAL A 484 13.80 -23.39 4.95
N VAL A 485 12.62 -22.81 4.77
CA VAL A 485 11.34 -23.44 5.13
C VAL A 485 10.61 -23.80 3.84
N ASP A 486 10.30 -25.09 3.68
CA ASP A 486 9.56 -25.60 2.52
C ASP A 486 8.08 -25.17 2.60
N VAL A 487 7.76 -24.10 1.89
CA VAL A 487 6.41 -23.54 1.83
C VAL A 487 6.26 -22.71 0.57
N THR A 488 5.11 -22.84 -0.10
CA THR A 488 4.86 -22.09 -1.32
C THR A 488 4.35 -20.68 -1.02
N SER A 489 4.66 -19.75 -1.92
CA SER A 489 4.15 -18.37 -1.92
C SER A 489 2.62 -18.32 -1.85
N ARG A 490 1.94 -19.30 -2.48
CA ARG A 490 0.48 -19.44 -2.45
C ARG A 490 -0.05 -19.78 -1.07
N GLU A 491 0.63 -20.67 -0.34
CA GLU A 491 0.28 -21.02 1.03
C GLU A 491 0.51 -19.84 1.97
N ILE A 492 1.64 -19.15 1.85
CA ILE A 492 1.91 -17.92 2.62
C ILE A 492 0.81 -16.89 2.36
N SER A 493 0.52 -16.58 1.09
CA SER A 493 -0.52 -15.60 0.71
C SER A 493 -1.87 -15.96 1.33
N ARG A 494 -2.28 -17.23 1.28
CA ARG A 494 -3.55 -17.68 1.86
C ARG A 494 -3.63 -17.39 3.35
N GLN A 495 -2.56 -17.67 4.09
CA GLN A 495 -2.54 -17.51 5.55
C GLN A 495 -2.47 -16.04 5.97
N VAL A 496 -1.66 -15.23 5.27
CA VAL A 496 -1.62 -13.78 5.47
C VAL A 496 -2.99 -13.16 5.19
N GLN A 497 -3.65 -13.54 4.09
CA GLN A 497 -4.98 -13.05 3.75
C GLN A 497 -6.03 -13.48 4.77
N ALA A 498 -6.00 -14.73 5.26
CA ALA A 498 -6.91 -15.19 6.30
C ALA A 498 -6.79 -14.36 7.59
N LEU A 499 -5.55 -14.08 8.01
CA LEU A 499 -5.29 -13.28 9.20
C LEU A 499 -5.68 -11.81 9.01
N ARG A 500 -5.47 -11.25 7.81
CA ARG A 500 -5.91 -9.89 7.49
C ARG A 500 -7.43 -9.75 7.43
N LYS A 501 -8.13 -10.68 6.76
CA LYS A 501 -9.60 -10.68 6.67
C LYS A 501 -10.28 -10.84 8.02
N SER A 502 -9.67 -11.62 8.92
CA SER A 502 -10.14 -11.77 10.30
C SER A 502 -9.64 -10.66 11.23
N ARG A 503 -8.90 -9.67 10.72
CA ARG A 503 -8.28 -8.59 11.51
C ARG A 503 -7.53 -9.11 12.75
N GLY A 504 -6.78 -10.20 12.59
CA GLY A 504 -5.98 -10.82 13.64
C GLY A 504 -6.69 -11.92 14.45
N GLU A 505 -7.96 -12.23 14.19
CA GLU A 505 -8.73 -13.22 14.96
C GLU A 505 -8.50 -14.69 14.51
N ASP A 506 -7.99 -14.95 13.31
CA ASP A 506 -7.72 -16.31 12.83
C ASP A 506 -6.50 -16.93 13.53
N SER A 507 -6.75 -17.62 14.65
CA SER A 507 -5.73 -18.31 15.44
C SER A 507 -5.00 -19.44 14.71
N VAL A 508 -5.62 -20.04 13.68
CA VAL A 508 -4.98 -21.13 12.89
C VAL A 508 -3.94 -20.52 11.96
N ALA A 509 -4.30 -19.46 11.25
CA ALA A 509 -3.37 -18.70 10.42
C ALA A 509 -2.24 -18.08 11.27
N ALA A 510 -2.59 -17.51 12.44
CA ALA A 510 -1.62 -16.91 13.36
C ALA A 510 -0.59 -17.93 13.88
N ARG A 511 -1.02 -19.15 14.23
CA ARG A 511 -0.11 -20.24 14.64
C ARG A 511 0.75 -20.72 13.47
N TRP A 512 0.12 -20.97 12.33
CA TRP A 512 0.82 -21.47 11.14
C TRP A 512 1.93 -20.53 10.68
N LEU A 513 1.66 -19.21 10.69
CA LEU A 513 2.63 -18.16 10.36
C LEU A 513 3.70 -18.03 11.44
N GLY A 514 3.31 -18.05 12.72
CA GLY A 514 4.26 -17.98 13.85
C GLY A 514 5.31 -19.08 13.81
N GLU A 515 4.89 -20.34 13.63
CA GLU A 515 5.80 -21.50 13.53
C GLU A 515 6.78 -21.38 12.35
N ARG A 516 6.32 -20.84 11.21
CA ARG A 516 7.13 -20.75 9.98
C ARG A 516 8.01 -19.52 9.91
N LEU A 517 7.61 -18.41 10.51
CA LEU A 517 8.40 -17.18 10.50
C LEU A 517 9.34 -17.05 11.69
N LEU A 518 8.98 -17.61 12.85
CA LEU A 518 9.59 -17.25 14.13
C LEU A 518 10.04 -18.44 14.99
N ALA A 519 10.01 -19.68 14.48
CA ALA A 519 10.54 -20.80 15.26
C ALA A 519 12.05 -20.62 15.54
N GLY A 520 12.47 -21.04 16.73
CA GLY A 520 13.83 -20.83 17.25
C GLY A 520 14.08 -19.46 17.88
N VAL A 521 13.02 -18.66 18.10
CA VAL A 521 13.06 -17.40 18.86
C VAL A 521 12.52 -17.68 20.28
N ASP A 522 13.36 -18.29 21.12
CA ASP A 522 12.99 -18.75 22.47
C ASP A 522 14.00 -18.34 23.56
N ASP A 523 14.99 -17.49 23.24
CA ASP A 523 15.96 -17.00 24.22
C ASP A 523 15.27 -16.08 25.25
N PRO A 524 15.15 -16.50 26.53
CA PRO A 524 14.46 -15.71 27.55
C PRO A 524 15.17 -14.39 27.89
N LYS A 525 16.42 -14.19 27.46
CA LYS A 525 17.15 -12.93 27.63
C LYS A 525 16.80 -11.91 26.55
N ARG A 526 16.17 -12.35 25.45
CA ARG A 526 15.88 -11.50 24.29
C ARG A 526 14.40 -11.22 24.20
N THR A 527 13.96 -10.18 24.90
CA THR A 527 12.54 -9.82 25.02
C THR A 527 12.05 -8.90 23.91
N LEU A 528 12.93 -8.30 23.10
CA LEU A 528 12.58 -7.44 21.97
C LEU A 528 12.78 -8.15 20.62
N LEU A 529 11.70 -8.31 19.85
CA LEU A 529 11.74 -8.84 18.49
C LEU A 529 11.60 -7.72 17.46
N LEU A 530 12.65 -7.54 16.68
CA LEU A 530 12.70 -6.59 15.57
C LEU A 530 12.46 -7.36 14.26
N ILE A 531 11.41 -7.01 13.53
CA ILE A 531 10.91 -7.82 12.43
C ILE A 531 11.14 -7.09 11.12
N ALA A 532 11.97 -7.61 10.23
CA ALA A 532 12.29 -7.03 8.92
C ALA A 532 11.64 -7.85 7.77
N PRO A 533 10.30 -7.82 7.62
CA PRO A 533 9.59 -8.61 6.61
C PRO A 533 9.85 -8.10 5.17
N HIS A 534 9.58 -8.95 4.18
CA HIS A 534 9.51 -8.59 2.76
C HIS A 534 8.11 -8.75 2.18
N GLY A 535 7.76 -7.92 1.18
CA GLY A 535 6.50 -7.95 0.44
C GLY A 535 5.28 -8.15 1.32
N LYS A 536 4.46 -9.16 0.98
CA LYS A 536 3.20 -9.49 1.65
C LYS A 536 3.32 -9.77 3.17
N LEU A 537 4.50 -10.11 3.67
CA LEU A 537 4.72 -10.41 5.09
C LEU A 537 4.62 -9.17 5.99
N ARG A 538 4.63 -7.96 5.42
CA ARG A 538 4.40 -6.69 6.15
C ARG A 538 2.98 -6.54 6.67
N GLY A 539 2.00 -7.11 5.98
CA GLY A 539 0.60 -7.04 6.37
C GLY A 539 0.21 -7.96 7.53
N ILE A 540 1.20 -8.60 8.19
CA ILE A 540 0.95 -9.53 9.28
C ILE A 540 0.86 -8.74 10.61
N PRO A 541 -0.22 -8.87 11.38
CA PRO A 541 -0.27 -8.38 12.75
C PRO A 541 0.61 -9.26 13.66
N TYR A 542 1.93 -9.08 13.63
CA TYR A 542 2.88 -9.93 14.37
C TYR A 542 2.55 -10.20 15.85
N PRO A 543 2.04 -9.23 16.63
CA PRO A 543 1.67 -9.47 18.04
C PRO A 543 0.67 -10.62 18.28
N VAL A 544 -0.17 -10.99 17.30
CA VAL A 544 -1.13 -12.10 17.43
C VAL A 544 -0.54 -13.46 17.06
N LEU A 545 0.63 -13.49 16.40
CA LEU A 545 1.26 -14.76 16.03
C LEU A 545 1.56 -15.56 17.30
N SER A 546 1.54 -16.89 17.17
CA SER A 546 1.83 -17.78 18.29
C SER A 546 2.98 -18.72 17.98
N ILE A 547 3.83 -18.93 18.98
CA ILE A 547 4.93 -19.89 18.99
C ILE A 547 4.72 -20.76 20.23
N ASP A 548 4.78 -22.08 20.08
CA ASP A 548 4.58 -23.05 21.17
C ASP A 548 3.31 -22.80 22.00
N GLY A 549 2.25 -22.35 21.34
CA GLY A 549 0.95 -22.08 21.95
C GLY A 549 0.86 -20.78 22.76
N ARG A 550 1.89 -19.93 22.77
CA ARG A 550 1.88 -18.59 23.40
C ARG A 550 1.84 -17.50 22.35
N THR A 551 1.05 -16.45 22.58
CA THR A 551 1.02 -15.30 21.65
C THR A 551 2.26 -14.45 21.84
N LEU A 552 2.80 -13.87 20.76
CA LEU A 552 4.03 -13.07 20.83
C LEU A 552 3.92 -11.91 21.82
N ILE A 553 2.76 -11.24 21.85
CA ILE A 553 2.52 -10.14 22.78
C ILE A 553 2.70 -10.55 24.26
N ASP A 554 2.53 -11.83 24.62
CA ASP A 554 2.71 -12.30 25.99
C ASP A 554 4.20 -12.40 26.38
N GLY A 555 5.07 -12.75 25.43
CA GLY A 555 6.49 -13.00 25.69
C GLY A 555 7.44 -11.89 25.23
N PHE A 556 7.03 -11.08 24.26
CA PHE A 556 7.93 -10.17 23.55
C PHE A 556 7.32 -8.78 23.36
N THR A 557 8.19 -7.77 23.38
CA THR A 557 7.96 -6.50 22.68
C THR A 557 8.31 -6.66 21.21
N THR A 558 7.58 -5.97 20.33
CA THR A 558 7.76 -6.13 18.89
C THR A 558 7.77 -4.79 18.17
N ALA A 559 8.67 -4.64 17.21
CA ALA A 559 8.69 -3.55 16.24
C ALA A 559 8.99 -4.08 14.85
N MET A 560 8.40 -3.47 13.83
CA MET A 560 8.73 -3.71 12.44
C MET A 560 9.92 -2.82 12.05
N LEU A 561 10.83 -3.34 11.25
CA LEU A 561 11.90 -2.59 10.62
C LEU A 561 11.63 -2.50 9.11
N PRO A 562 12.00 -1.40 8.44
CA PRO A 562 11.99 -1.35 6.98
C PRO A 562 12.97 -2.39 6.39
N ASP A 563 14.15 -2.50 7.00
CA ASP A 563 15.25 -3.39 6.65
C ASP A 563 16.03 -3.82 7.91
N CYS A 564 16.91 -4.82 7.81
CA CYS A 564 17.64 -5.30 8.99
C CYS A 564 18.71 -4.33 9.52
N LEU A 565 19.22 -3.42 8.68
CA LEU A 565 20.23 -2.43 9.06
C LEU A 565 19.63 -1.33 9.95
N SER A 566 18.33 -1.07 9.85
CA SER A 566 17.60 -0.19 10.76
C SER A 566 17.71 -0.59 12.22
N ALA A 567 17.98 -1.87 12.53
CA ALA A 567 18.26 -2.31 13.91
C ALA A 567 19.52 -1.65 14.52
N VAL A 568 20.44 -1.19 13.68
CA VAL A 568 21.76 -0.68 14.08
C VAL A 568 22.06 0.70 13.48
N ARG A 569 21.06 1.37 12.91
CA ARG A 569 21.25 2.71 12.36
C ARG A 569 21.69 3.68 13.47
N PRO A 570 22.62 4.60 13.19
CA PRO A 570 23.03 5.61 14.16
C PRO A 570 21.82 6.42 14.61
N ARG A 571 21.71 6.65 15.91
CA ARG A 571 20.62 7.45 16.49
C ARG A 571 20.92 8.92 16.23
N PRO A 572 20.12 9.65 15.44
CA PRO A 572 20.26 11.10 15.36
C PRO A 572 20.13 11.70 16.76
N THR A 573 21.01 12.66 17.06
CA THR A 573 20.90 13.43 18.30
C THR A 573 19.70 14.37 18.13
N PRO A 574 18.73 14.36 19.06
CA PRO A 574 17.53 15.17 18.93
C PRO A 574 17.90 16.66 18.87
N SER A 575 17.41 17.36 17.84
CA SER A 575 17.50 18.81 17.73
C SER A 575 16.34 19.53 18.46
N ALA A 576 15.26 18.81 18.75
CA ALA A 576 13.99 19.34 19.23
C ALA A 576 13.52 18.67 20.54
N ILE A 577 12.86 19.43 21.41
CA ILE A 577 12.29 18.98 22.69
C ILE A 577 10.74 19.09 22.68
N GLY A 578 10.13 19.65 21.62
CA GLY A 578 8.68 19.90 21.54
C GLY A 578 7.87 18.73 20.99
N TRP A 579 6.63 18.58 21.47
CA TRP A 579 5.63 17.63 20.95
C TRP A 579 4.50 18.42 20.31
N VAL A 580 4.01 17.95 19.17
CA VAL A 580 2.93 18.62 18.43
C VAL A 580 1.83 17.65 18.06
N ALA A 581 0.59 18.11 18.19
CA ALA A 581 -0.60 17.33 17.85
C ALA A 581 -1.55 18.18 16.99
N PHE A 582 -2.00 17.59 15.89
CA PHE A 582 -3.04 18.11 15.00
C PHE A 582 -4.17 17.10 15.01
N VAL A 583 -5.34 17.48 15.51
CA VAL A 583 -6.45 16.54 15.75
C VAL A 583 -7.78 17.09 15.30
N ASP A 584 -8.65 16.22 14.80
CA ASP A 584 -10.00 16.58 14.34
C ASP A 584 -10.01 17.86 13.48
N PRO A 585 -9.24 17.87 12.37
CA PRO A 585 -9.24 19.01 11.46
C PRO A 585 -10.64 19.22 10.90
N ASP A 586 -11.01 20.49 10.78
CA ASP A 586 -12.23 20.87 10.09
C ASP A 586 -12.03 20.74 8.58
N THR A 587 -12.88 19.93 7.95
CA THR A 587 -12.86 19.61 6.52
C THR A 587 -14.15 20.05 5.83
N ASP A 588 -14.97 20.89 6.45
CA ASP A 588 -16.15 21.48 5.80
C ASP A 588 -15.69 22.62 4.86
N TYR A 589 -15.60 22.33 3.55
CA TYR A 589 -15.13 23.26 2.53
C TYR A 589 -16.30 23.97 1.83
N ASP A 590 -16.24 25.31 1.72
CA ASP A 590 -17.13 26.11 0.86
C ASP A 590 -16.79 25.93 -0.64
N GLY A 591 -17.10 24.77 -1.24
CA GLY A 591 -17.32 24.66 -2.70
C GLY A 591 -16.29 23.91 -3.57
N ASP A 592 -15.35 23.17 -3.00
CA ASP A 592 -14.21 22.59 -3.74
C ASP A 592 -14.39 21.11 -4.17
N GLY A 593 -15.54 20.49 -3.88
CA GLY A 593 -15.78 19.08 -4.20
C GLY A 593 -15.00 18.11 -3.31
N MET A 594 -14.52 18.57 -2.15
CA MET A 594 -14.14 17.65 -1.07
C MET A 594 -15.39 17.14 -0.35
N PRO A 595 -15.35 15.92 0.17
CA PRO A 595 -16.46 15.33 0.91
C PRO A 595 -16.46 15.90 2.31
N ASP A 596 -17.65 16.29 2.75
CA ASP A 596 -17.94 16.54 4.15
C ASP A 596 -17.62 15.26 4.94
N MET A 597 -16.53 15.29 5.72
CA MET A 597 -16.09 14.16 6.53
C MET A 597 -16.60 14.34 7.95
N ASP A 598 -17.14 13.27 8.52
CA ASP A 598 -17.64 13.30 9.90
C ASP A 598 -16.54 13.77 10.87
N PRO A 599 -16.87 14.64 11.83
CA PRO A 599 -15.95 15.03 12.90
C PRO A 599 -15.39 13.82 13.65
N LEU A 600 -14.17 13.94 14.13
CA LEU A 600 -13.41 12.94 14.89
C LEU A 600 -13.31 13.35 16.38
N PRO A 601 -14.40 13.27 17.17
CA PRO A 601 -14.37 13.64 18.57
C PRO A 601 -13.39 12.79 19.39
N GLY A 602 -13.14 11.54 18.97
CA GLY A 602 -12.09 10.68 19.53
C GLY A 602 -10.70 11.31 19.40
N ALA A 603 -10.35 11.81 18.21
CA ALA A 603 -9.06 12.46 17.96
C ALA A 603 -8.87 13.71 18.85
N ARG A 604 -9.93 14.50 19.11
CA ARG A 604 -9.82 15.62 20.07
C ARG A 604 -9.40 15.15 21.45
N LYS A 605 -9.96 14.04 21.93
CA LYS A 605 -9.59 13.47 23.24
C LYS A 605 -8.15 12.98 23.22
N GLU A 606 -7.70 12.33 22.15
CA GLU A 606 -6.29 11.93 21.99
C GLU A 606 -5.36 13.14 22.13
N GLY A 607 -5.71 14.26 21.48
CA GLY A 607 -4.98 15.52 21.62
C GLY A 607 -4.91 16.04 23.06
N VAL A 608 -5.99 15.91 23.83
CA VAL A 608 -6.02 16.28 25.25
C VAL A 608 -5.13 15.35 26.09
N GLU A 609 -5.15 14.05 25.83
CA GLU A 609 -4.27 13.09 26.53
C GLU A 609 -2.79 13.40 26.28
N ILE A 610 -2.42 13.83 25.07
CA ILE A 610 -1.06 14.29 24.75
C ILE A 610 -0.68 15.53 25.57
N LEU A 611 -1.59 16.52 25.65
CA LEU A 611 -1.38 17.72 26.46
C LEU A 611 -1.18 17.40 27.95
N VAL A 612 -1.92 16.43 28.47
CA VAL A 612 -1.82 15.99 29.87
C VAL A 612 -0.54 15.20 30.12
N ALA A 613 -0.18 14.30 29.20
CA ALA A 613 0.98 13.43 29.35
C ALA A 613 2.31 14.18 29.21
N THR A 614 2.36 15.34 28.54
CA THR A 614 3.62 16.02 28.24
C THR A 614 3.55 17.55 28.34
N LEU A 615 4.32 18.09 29.30
CA LEU A 615 4.51 19.53 29.48
C LEU A 615 5.20 20.15 28.25
N GLY A 616 4.68 21.29 27.79
CA GLY A 616 5.25 22.02 26.63
C GLY A 616 4.80 21.51 25.26
N SER A 617 3.89 20.53 25.20
CA SER A 617 3.25 20.09 23.96
C SER A 617 2.31 21.18 23.39
N ARG A 618 2.16 21.21 22.07
CA ARG A 618 1.30 22.15 21.34
C ARG A 618 0.22 21.37 20.61
N LEU A 619 -1.04 21.76 20.84
CA LEU A 619 -2.21 21.13 20.23
C LEU A 619 -2.92 22.13 19.31
N TRP A 620 -3.29 21.67 18.12
CA TRP A 620 -4.20 22.34 17.20
C TRP A 620 -5.36 21.41 16.85
N ALA A 621 -6.57 21.96 16.82
CA ALA A 621 -7.78 21.20 16.50
C ALA A 621 -8.81 22.01 15.72
N GLY A 622 -9.73 21.35 14.99
CA GLY A 622 -10.68 21.99 14.08
C GLY A 622 -9.94 22.79 13.00
N GLU A 623 -10.49 23.95 12.61
CA GLU A 623 -9.87 24.89 11.65
C GLU A 623 -8.40 25.21 11.94
N ALA A 624 -7.98 25.15 13.21
CA ALA A 624 -6.62 25.43 13.61
C ALA A 624 -5.64 24.28 13.28
N ALA A 625 -6.12 23.07 13.04
CA ALA A 625 -5.30 21.92 12.64
C ALA A 625 -5.00 21.96 11.13
N SER A 626 -4.43 23.08 10.67
CA SER A 626 -4.23 23.34 9.24
C SER A 626 -2.96 22.71 8.68
N GLU A 627 -3.01 22.33 7.41
CA GLU A 627 -1.87 21.74 6.67
C GLU A 627 -0.66 22.68 6.63
N GLY A 628 -0.85 23.94 6.23
CA GLY A 628 0.24 24.92 6.16
C GLY A 628 0.88 25.22 7.52
N ARG A 629 0.19 24.96 8.63
CA ARG A 629 0.76 25.04 9.98
C ARG A 629 1.53 23.78 10.36
N MET A 630 1.00 22.60 10.03
CA MET A 630 1.70 21.33 10.22
C MET A 630 3.07 21.37 9.53
N VAL A 631 3.10 21.72 8.24
CA VAL A 631 4.33 21.79 7.44
C VAL A 631 5.37 22.75 8.04
N ARG A 632 4.93 23.88 8.59
CA ARG A 632 5.83 24.87 9.22
C ARG A 632 6.39 24.43 10.57
N VAL A 633 5.60 23.73 11.38
CA VAL A 633 5.95 23.40 12.76
C VAL A 633 6.62 22.03 12.88
N ALA A 634 6.26 21.07 12.03
CA ALA A 634 6.75 19.69 12.07
C ALA A 634 8.29 19.57 12.14
N PRO A 635 9.10 20.36 11.42
CA PRO A 635 10.56 20.30 11.51
C PRO A 635 11.14 20.62 12.89
N GLU A 636 10.39 21.34 13.74
CA GLU A 636 10.81 21.71 15.10
C GLU A 636 10.32 20.70 16.16
N ALA A 637 9.61 19.65 15.76
CA ALA A 637 8.98 18.70 16.66
C ALA A 637 9.80 17.41 16.80
N SER A 638 9.88 16.92 18.03
CA SER A 638 10.44 15.60 18.36
C SER A 638 9.39 14.49 18.34
N LEU A 639 8.11 14.84 18.47
CA LEU A 639 6.98 13.95 18.30
C LEU A 639 5.88 14.71 17.56
N ILE A 640 5.33 14.08 16.53
CA ILE A 640 4.22 14.60 15.75
C ILE A 640 3.07 13.61 15.85
N HIS A 641 1.89 14.06 16.25
CA HIS A 641 0.66 13.27 16.24
C HIS A 641 -0.35 13.88 15.28
N LEU A 642 -0.84 13.08 14.34
CA LEU A 642 -1.86 13.46 13.37
C LEU A 642 -3.10 12.60 13.59
N GLY A 643 -4.12 13.17 14.24
CA GLY A 643 -5.44 12.58 14.46
C GLY A 643 -6.43 13.07 13.41
N CYS A 644 -6.38 12.49 12.21
CA CYS A 644 -7.10 12.99 11.04
C CYS A 644 -7.53 11.85 10.12
N HIS A 645 -8.45 12.15 9.21
CA HIS A 645 -8.80 11.23 8.13
C HIS A 645 -7.63 11.05 7.17
N GLY A 646 -7.51 9.85 6.61
CA GLY A 646 -6.48 9.53 5.63
C GLY A 646 -7.01 8.59 4.56
N SER A 647 -6.47 8.74 3.36
CA SER A 647 -6.74 7.89 2.21
C SER A 647 -5.42 7.29 1.72
N PHE A 648 -5.31 5.96 1.78
CA PHE A 648 -4.16 5.23 1.29
C PHE A 648 -4.39 4.75 -0.15
N PHE A 649 -3.50 5.13 -1.06
CA PHE A 649 -3.53 4.65 -2.44
C PHE A 649 -2.44 3.60 -2.65
N SER A 650 -2.81 2.32 -2.52
CA SER A 650 -1.88 1.19 -2.67
C SER A 650 -1.14 1.14 -4.01
N HIS A 651 -1.73 1.73 -5.05
CA HIS A 651 -1.23 1.84 -6.42
C HIS A 651 -0.30 3.04 -6.64
N ARG A 652 -0.46 4.08 -5.81
CA ARG A 652 0.36 5.31 -5.81
C ARG A 652 0.62 5.73 -4.38
N PRO A 653 1.46 4.98 -3.65
CA PRO A 653 1.59 5.21 -2.23
C PRO A 653 2.01 6.65 -1.90
N MET A 654 2.78 7.31 -2.78
CA MET A 654 3.20 8.71 -2.64
C MET A 654 2.09 9.75 -2.90
N GLU A 655 0.98 9.38 -3.55
CA GLU A 655 -0.21 10.23 -3.70
C GLU A 655 -1.21 10.06 -2.54
N SER A 656 -0.94 9.16 -1.58
CA SER A 656 -1.78 8.99 -0.38
C SER A 656 -1.90 10.30 0.38
N GLN A 657 -3.07 10.56 0.98
CA GLN A 657 -3.42 11.88 1.54
C GLN A 657 -3.83 11.78 3.01
N LEU A 658 -3.40 12.76 3.80
CA LEU A 658 -3.96 13.07 5.11
C LEU A 658 -4.76 14.37 4.98
N PHE A 659 -5.99 14.35 5.46
CA PHE A 659 -6.88 15.51 5.39
C PHE A 659 -6.71 16.36 6.63
N LEU A 660 -6.21 17.58 6.46
CA LEU A 660 -6.08 18.61 7.48
C LEU A 660 -6.99 19.79 7.13
N SER A 661 -7.08 20.78 8.01
CA SER A 661 -7.82 21.99 7.65
C SER A 661 -7.08 22.78 6.57
N PRO A 662 -7.79 23.39 5.62
CA PRO A 662 -7.18 24.36 4.73
C PRO A 662 -6.71 25.57 5.52
N GLY A 663 -5.75 26.29 4.96
CA GLY A 663 -5.27 27.54 5.54
C GLY A 663 -3.78 27.52 5.84
N ASP A 664 -3.29 28.68 6.28
CA ASP A 664 -1.86 28.92 6.45
C ASP A 664 -1.01 28.66 5.19
N GLY A 665 -1.63 28.75 4.01
CA GLY A 665 -0.98 28.50 2.72
C GLY A 665 -1.07 27.06 2.21
N GLY A 666 -1.68 26.14 2.98
CA GLY A 666 -1.99 24.78 2.54
C GLY A 666 -3.42 24.66 2.01
N ASP A 667 -3.65 23.65 1.17
CA ASP A 667 -4.94 23.31 0.57
C ASP A 667 -5.76 22.32 1.42
N GLY A 668 -5.20 21.83 2.53
CA GLY A 668 -5.84 20.90 3.45
C GLY A 668 -5.54 19.42 3.13
N ARG A 669 -4.69 19.13 2.14
CA ARG A 669 -4.27 17.77 1.80
C ARG A 669 -2.76 17.64 1.95
N LEU A 670 -2.30 16.91 2.96
CA LEU A 670 -0.89 16.54 3.07
C LEU A 670 -0.64 15.22 2.32
N LEU A 671 0.06 15.29 1.18
CA LEU A 671 0.45 14.11 0.41
C LEU A 671 1.64 13.39 1.05
N ALA A 672 1.72 12.07 0.89
CA ALA A 672 2.91 11.31 1.28
C ALA A 672 4.19 11.82 0.57
N ALA A 673 4.10 12.24 -0.70
CA ALA A 673 5.22 12.85 -1.42
C ALA A 673 5.69 14.19 -0.82
N GLU A 674 4.78 14.96 -0.22
CA GLU A 674 5.09 16.23 0.45
C GLU A 674 5.71 15.97 1.82
N LEU A 675 5.13 15.02 2.58
CA LEU A 675 5.70 14.55 3.85
C LEU A 675 7.15 14.10 3.67
N ALA A 676 7.46 13.34 2.61
CA ALA A 676 8.80 12.83 2.32
C ALA A 676 9.86 13.92 2.09
N GLN A 677 9.45 15.14 1.79
CA GLN A 677 10.34 16.28 1.54
C GLN A 677 10.53 17.17 2.78
N LEU A 678 9.82 16.90 3.87
CA LEU A 678 9.97 17.66 5.10
C LEU A 678 11.29 17.29 5.81
N PRO A 679 12.02 18.26 6.39
CA PRO A 679 13.23 18.00 7.17
C PRO A 679 12.85 17.57 8.60
N LEU A 680 12.53 16.28 8.77
CA LEU A 680 12.05 15.69 10.02
C LEU A 680 13.12 14.84 10.73
N GLU A 681 14.41 15.07 10.49
CA GLU A 681 15.51 14.33 11.13
C GLU A 681 15.53 14.51 12.66
N GLY A 682 14.90 15.57 13.16
CA GLY A 682 14.68 15.82 14.59
C GLY A 682 13.48 15.08 15.20
N CYS A 683 12.59 14.52 14.36
CA CYS A 683 11.37 13.86 14.77
C CYS A 683 11.64 12.38 15.14
N ARG A 684 11.42 12.05 16.40
CA ARG A 684 11.63 10.71 16.98
C ARG A 684 10.48 9.78 16.66
N LEU A 685 9.26 10.31 16.68
CA LEU A 685 8.03 9.55 16.48
C LEU A 685 7.00 10.37 15.71
N LEU A 686 6.54 9.83 14.59
CA LEU A 686 5.33 10.26 13.92
C LEU A 686 4.20 9.27 14.25
N VAL A 687 3.16 9.74 14.91
CA VAL A 687 1.93 8.98 15.18
C VAL A 687 0.89 9.38 14.16
N LEU A 688 0.46 8.41 13.35
CA LEU A 688 -0.63 8.55 12.41
C LEU A 688 -1.87 7.89 13.01
N SER A 689 -2.69 8.70 13.69
CA SER A 689 -3.97 8.29 14.26
C SER A 689 -5.08 8.54 13.24
N GLY A 690 -5.01 7.81 12.14
CA GLY A 690 -5.98 7.86 11.06
C GLY A 690 -6.21 6.47 10.48
N CYS A 691 -7.32 6.31 9.77
CA CYS A 691 -7.66 5.06 9.09
C CYS A 691 -6.54 4.67 8.12
N GLU A 692 -6.10 3.41 8.14
CA GLU A 692 -5.25 2.84 7.09
C GLU A 692 -3.86 3.50 6.92
N THR A 693 -3.38 4.20 7.96
CA THR A 693 -2.19 5.07 7.87
C THR A 693 -0.84 4.35 7.97
N ALA A 694 -0.78 3.13 8.52
CA ALA A 694 0.44 2.30 8.52
C ALA A 694 0.43 1.20 7.44
N LEU A 695 -0.49 1.27 6.47
CA LEU A 695 -0.53 0.30 5.37
C LEU A 695 0.75 0.35 4.53
N ALA A 696 1.58 -0.66 4.75
CA ALA A 696 2.83 -0.92 4.05
C ALA A 696 2.74 -2.08 3.04
N ALA A 697 1.53 -2.43 2.59
CA ALA A 697 1.38 -3.41 1.51
C ALA A 697 1.28 -2.66 0.17
N SER A 698 2.41 -2.12 -0.32
CA SER A 698 2.44 -1.65 -1.71
C SER A 698 2.31 -2.82 -2.68
N SER A 699 1.61 -2.50 -3.76
CA SER A 699 1.39 -3.32 -4.92
C SER A 699 2.66 -3.42 -5.77
N GLY A 700 3.25 -4.61 -5.83
CA GLY A 700 4.33 -4.95 -6.78
C GLY A 700 5.75 -4.51 -6.41
N ALA A 701 5.93 -3.44 -5.63
CA ALA A 701 7.20 -3.15 -4.96
C ALA A 701 7.18 -3.90 -3.62
N ASP A 702 8.04 -4.90 -3.45
CA ASP A 702 8.12 -5.79 -2.29
C ASP A 702 8.55 -5.10 -0.97
N ASP A 703 8.22 -3.82 -0.76
CA ASP A 703 8.77 -2.96 0.30
C ASP A 703 7.78 -2.07 1.06
N LEU A 704 8.28 -1.35 2.08
CA LEU A 704 7.59 -0.29 2.79
C LEU A 704 7.24 0.85 1.81
N ALA A 705 6.00 1.34 1.86
CA ALA A 705 5.52 2.43 1.00
C ALA A 705 4.51 3.31 1.74
N GLY A 706 4.07 4.40 1.09
CA GLY A 706 3.06 5.31 1.64
C GLY A 706 3.63 6.20 2.73
N PHE A 707 2.78 6.58 3.69
CA PHE A 707 3.18 7.44 4.80
C PHE A 707 4.33 6.90 5.65
N PRO A 708 4.39 5.59 6.00
CA PRO A 708 5.55 5.06 6.71
C PRO A 708 6.85 5.32 5.95
N ARG A 709 6.91 5.01 4.65
CA ARG A 709 8.11 5.24 3.83
C ARG A 709 8.43 6.73 3.72
N ALA A 710 7.44 7.56 3.42
CA ALA A 710 7.60 9.01 3.33
C ALA A 710 8.15 9.62 4.62
N ALA A 711 7.64 9.20 5.78
CA ALA A 711 8.15 9.66 7.06
C ALA A 711 9.61 9.24 7.29
N LEU A 712 9.98 8.01 6.92
CA LEU A 712 11.38 7.57 7.01
C LEU A 712 12.30 8.34 6.06
N ASP A 713 11.84 8.64 4.84
CA ASP A 713 12.55 9.50 3.87
C ASP A 713 12.76 10.92 4.40
N ALA A 714 11.77 11.45 5.10
CA ALA A 714 11.84 12.73 5.81
C ALA A 714 12.79 12.71 7.02
N GLY A 715 13.31 11.53 7.41
CA GLY A 715 14.25 11.37 8.51
C GLY A 715 13.62 11.03 9.87
N VAL A 716 12.32 10.70 9.92
CA VAL A 716 11.64 10.31 11.16
C VAL A 716 12.23 9.01 11.74
N GLY A 717 12.46 8.99 13.05
CA GLY A 717 13.07 7.85 13.76
C GLY A 717 12.15 6.63 13.90
N ALA A 718 10.85 6.83 14.06
CA ALA A 718 9.84 5.78 14.14
C ALA A 718 8.45 6.28 13.71
N VAL A 719 7.62 5.37 13.19
CA VAL A 719 6.23 5.65 12.80
C VAL A 719 5.30 4.69 13.53
N LEU A 720 4.27 5.21 14.17
CA LEU A 720 3.17 4.42 14.73
C LEU A 720 1.90 4.69 13.93
N GLY A 721 1.25 3.66 13.42
CA GLY A 721 -0.06 3.78 12.77
C GLY A 721 -0.82 2.46 12.70
N SER A 722 -1.92 2.41 11.94
CA SER A 722 -2.84 1.26 11.90
C SER A 722 -2.79 0.46 10.58
N LEU A 723 -2.93 -0.87 10.67
CA LEU A 723 -3.01 -1.80 9.52
C LEU A 723 -4.36 -1.78 8.79
N TRP A 724 -5.42 -1.34 9.47
CA TRP A 724 -6.80 -1.26 8.99
C TRP A 724 -7.57 -0.22 9.82
N LYS A 725 -8.79 0.11 9.40
CA LYS A 725 -9.67 1.03 10.14
C LYS A 725 -10.00 0.49 11.54
N VAL A 726 -9.76 1.31 12.56
CA VAL A 726 -10.06 1.02 13.97
C VAL A 726 -11.13 2.00 14.43
N GLY A 727 -12.16 1.51 15.13
CA GLY A 727 -13.23 2.38 15.62
C GLY A 727 -12.75 3.33 16.72
N ASP A 728 -13.37 4.51 16.80
CA ASP A 728 -12.97 5.62 17.68
C ASP A 728 -12.70 5.22 19.13
N VAL A 729 -13.58 4.42 19.74
CA VAL A 729 -13.42 3.99 21.15
C VAL A 729 -12.15 3.15 21.32
N ALA A 730 -11.85 2.27 20.36
CA ALA A 730 -10.64 1.45 20.41
C ALA A 730 -9.38 2.30 20.22
N THR A 731 -9.41 3.28 19.31
CA THR A 731 -8.33 4.24 19.09
C THR A 731 -8.09 5.09 20.34
N GLU A 732 -9.13 5.68 20.93
CA GLU A 732 -9.07 6.48 22.17
C GLU A 732 -8.42 5.68 23.30
N ARG A 733 -8.88 4.44 23.53
CA ARG A 733 -8.34 3.57 24.58
C ARG A 733 -6.88 3.22 24.35
N PHE A 734 -6.51 2.90 23.12
CA PHE A 734 -5.14 2.57 22.76
C PHE A 734 -4.23 3.78 22.94
N MET A 735 -4.61 4.95 22.41
CA MET A 735 -3.80 6.17 22.48
C MET A 735 -3.65 6.69 23.90
N SER A 736 -4.71 6.69 24.71
CA SER A 736 -4.61 7.09 26.12
C SER A 736 -3.66 6.16 26.88
N ALA A 737 -3.77 4.84 26.69
CA ALA A 737 -2.85 3.88 27.31
C ALA A 737 -1.40 4.03 26.80
N PHE A 738 -1.23 4.29 25.50
CA PHE A 738 0.07 4.52 24.88
C PHE A 738 0.76 5.76 25.45
N TYR A 739 0.11 6.93 25.42
CA TYR A 739 0.68 8.18 25.90
C TYR A 739 0.86 8.20 27.43
N SER A 740 -0.06 7.61 28.19
CA SER A 740 0.10 7.47 29.64
C SER A 740 1.31 6.61 30.00
N GLY A 741 1.54 5.54 29.25
CA GLY A 741 2.68 4.64 29.47
C GLY A 741 4.00 5.12 28.86
N LEU A 742 3.96 6.11 27.96
CA LEU A 742 5.13 6.51 27.16
C LEU A 742 6.25 7.14 28.00
N GLY A 743 5.90 7.85 29.08
CA GLY A 743 6.87 8.43 30.01
C GLY A 743 7.59 7.39 30.89
N ASP A 744 6.89 6.31 31.25
CA ASP A 744 7.42 5.24 32.12
C ASP A 744 8.06 4.08 31.34
N ALA A 745 7.88 4.04 30.01
CA ALA A 745 8.36 2.95 29.18
C ALA A 745 9.87 3.04 28.91
N ALA A 746 10.56 1.90 29.01
CA ALA A 746 11.97 1.80 28.64
C ALA A 746 12.20 2.05 27.15
N ASP A 747 11.24 1.71 26.29
CA ASP A 747 11.29 1.94 24.85
C ASP A 747 9.90 2.06 24.21
N LEU A 748 9.84 2.55 22.96
CA LEU A 748 8.60 2.66 22.18
C LEU A 748 7.89 1.30 22.01
N PRO A 749 8.58 0.18 21.70
CA PRO A 749 7.95 -1.13 21.61
C PRO A 749 7.27 -1.57 22.92
N SER A 750 7.85 -1.21 24.07
CA SER A 750 7.27 -1.46 25.40
C SER A 750 6.01 -0.62 25.63
N ALA A 751 6.02 0.66 25.28
CA ALA A 751 4.83 1.53 25.39
C ALA A 751 3.69 1.01 24.51
N VAL A 752 3.98 0.66 23.25
CA VAL A 752 3.00 0.07 22.33
C VAL A 752 2.48 -1.26 22.87
N ARG A 753 3.35 -2.15 23.38
CA ARG A 753 2.93 -3.41 23.98
C ARG A 753 2.01 -3.20 25.18
N ALA A 754 2.34 -2.27 26.07
CA ALA A 754 1.52 -1.95 27.24
C ALA A 754 0.13 -1.47 26.82
N ALA A 755 0.04 -0.59 25.82
CA ALA A 755 -1.23 -0.14 25.25
C ALA A 755 -2.05 -1.30 24.66
N ARG A 756 -1.41 -2.19 23.89
CA ARG A 756 -2.07 -3.39 23.35
C ARG A 756 -2.61 -4.31 24.45
N ILE A 757 -1.84 -4.53 25.52
CA ILE A 757 -2.26 -5.35 26.67
C ILE A 757 -3.44 -4.69 27.39
N ALA A 758 -3.39 -3.37 27.61
CA ALA A 758 -4.49 -2.63 28.23
C ALA A 758 -5.79 -2.76 27.44
N CYS A 759 -5.73 -2.63 26.11
CA CYS A 759 -6.87 -2.89 25.23
C CYS A 759 -7.36 -4.33 25.33
N ARG A 760 -6.45 -5.32 25.20
CA ARG A 760 -6.78 -6.75 25.28
C ARG A 760 -7.47 -7.13 26.60
N SER A 761 -7.08 -6.50 27.70
CA SER A 761 -7.67 -6.72 29.03
C SER A 761 -8.97 -5.94 29.26
N GLY A 762 -9.27 -4.92 28.44
CA GLY A 762 -10.48 -4.12 28.55
C GLY A 762 -11.69 -4.82 27.94
N SER A 763 -12.83 -4.82 28.63
CA SER A 763 -14.03 -5.56 28.18
C SER A 763 -14.60 -5.09 26.83
N GLU A 764 -14.43 -3.81 26.49
CA GLU A 764 -15.03 -3.18 25.30
C GLU A 764 -14.13 -3.28 24.05
N VAL A 765 -12.81 -3.42 24.24
CA VAL A 765 -11.81 -3.35 23.15
C VAL A 765 -10.85 -4.55 23.16
N SER A 766 -11.28 -5.67 23.76
CA SER A 766 -10.47 -6.89 23.95
C SER A 766 -10.16 -7.67 22.67
N SER A 767 -11.00 -7.54 21.62
CA SER A 767 -10.77 -8.23 20.34
C SER A 767 -9.43 -7.83 19.71
N ALA A 768 -8.76 -8.82 19.12
CA ALA A 768 -7.53 -8.64 18.35
C ALA A 768 -7.63 -7.52 17.31
N ARG A 769 -8.80 -7.35 16.69
CA ARG A 769 -9.05 -6.31 15.67
C ARG A 769 -8.72 -4.89 16.14
N HIS A 770 -8.80 -4.63 17.45
CA HIS A 770 -8.58 -3.31 18.02
C HIS A 770 -7.11 -3.07 18.39
N TRP A 771 -6.48 -4.04 19.06
CA TRP A 771 -5.13 -3.85 19.59
C TRP A 771 -4.03 -4.36 18.66
N SER A 772 -4.31 -5.30 17.76
CA SER A 772 -3.31 -5.82 16.83
C SER A 772 -3.19 -5.02 15.53
N SER A 773 -4.06 -4.02 15.33
CA SER A 773 -4.04 -3.10 14.20
C SER A 773 -2.83 -2.16 14.23
N TRP A 774 -2.43 -1.72 15.43
CA TRP A 774 -1.34 -0.76 15.62
C TRP A 774 0.00 -1.40 15.32
N VAL A 775 0.82 -0.76 14.48
CA VAL A 775 2.15 -1.22 14.09
C VAL A 775 3.15 -0.08 14.28
N LEU A 776 4.25 -0.41 14.96
CA LEU A 776 5.40 0.46 15.14
C LEU A 776 6.45 0.08 14.11
N VAL A 777 6.84 1.03 13.25
CA VAL A 777 7.94 0.90 12.30
C VAL A 777 9.12 1.70 12.86
N GLU A 778 10.20 1.02 13.22
CA GLU A 778 11.41 1.65 13.76
C GLU A 778 12.51 1.79 12.70
N ASN A 779 13.23 2.91 12.76
CA ASN A 779 14.31 3.22 11.84
C ASN A 779 15.61 3.63 12.55
N GLY A 780 16.00 2.89 13.59
CA GLY A 780 17.27 3.09 14.29
C GLY A 780 17.24 4.02 15.48
N TRP A 781 16.11 4.08 16.19
CA TRP A 781 15.90 5.01 17.29
C TRP A 781 15.74 4.28 18.63
N LYS A 782 16.26 4.83 19.74
CA LYS A 782 15.99 4.34 21.11
C LYS A 782 15.42 5.46 21.97
N TRP A 783 14.25 5.21 22.54
CA TRP A 783 13.48 6.16 23.34
C TRP A 783 14.19 6.64 24.62
N ALA A 784 14.91 5.74 25.31
CA ALA A 784 15.47 5.98 26.65
C ALA A 784 16.63 6.99 26.73
N ASP A 785 17.26 7.37 25.62
CA ASP A 785 18.37 8.34 25.65
C ASP A 785 17.77 9.76 25.69
N ASN A 786 17.50 10.27 26.91
CA ASN A 786 16.97 11.61 27.19
C ASN A 786 15.54 11.87 26.67
N VAL A 787 14.54 11.25 27.29
CA VAL A 787 13.25 11.94 27.44
C VAL A 787 13.44 12.90 28.62
N GLY A 788 13.76 14.16 28.33
CA GLY A 788 13.83 15.21 29.35
C GLY A 788 12.44 15.49 29.91
N LEU A 789 11.93 14.58 30.74
CA LEU A 789 10.77 14.80 31.61
C LEU A 789 11.21 15.32 33.00
N ASP A 790 12.52 15.38 33.26
CA ASP A 790 13.08 16.08 34.42
C ASP A 790 13.24 17.58 34.09
N GLY A 791 12.19 18.35 34.38
CA GLY A 791 12.18 19.81 34.28
C GLY A 791 10.87 20.44 34.69
#